data_AF-A0A671XYK3-F1
#
_entry.id   AF-A0A671XYK3-F1
#
_cell.length_a   1.000
_cell.length_b   1.000
_cell.length_c   1.000
_cell.angle_alpha   90.00
_cell.angle_beta   90.00
_cell.angle_gamma   90.00
#
_symmetry.space_group_name_H-M   'P 1'
#
loop_
_entity.id
_entity.type
_entity.pdbx_description
1 polymer ?
#
loop_
_entity_poly.entity_id
_entity_poly.type
_entity_poly.pdbx_seq_one_letter_code
_entity_poly.pdbx_strand_id
1 'polypeptide(L)'
;MQASSQRCTCRSGALWRKVSRKLRRGQTRLSVIYFPFLYLPYVFIWNHLFHLRHSLLFILLTVRNLFIQIMFYHSVPPICLSPISLRSLQRGNSFSVRERQMLSPRPLTCNRLSVFKSESITIARCSHLAAQPRGNSGVQEVMHQNCILSVHEPPLIFPYLSLLCLFQSTPTHQDLNTRVAWAQGYTGRGVVVTILDDGIEKDHPDLINNYDPEASYDVNDGDADPQPRYTQRNENRHGTRCAGEVAAAANNGVCGVGVAYNAKIGGVRMLDGEVTDVVEAHSLSLNSQHIHIYSASWGPEDDGKSLDGPAKLAKEAFLEGITKGRSRLGSIFVWASGNGGREQDSCNCDGYTNSIYTLSISSTTQSGNVPWYSEPCSSTLATTFSSGNPGEKQIVTTDLRQKCTDSHTGTSASAPLAAGIIALALEANMNLTWRDMQHLVVRTSQPGRLSAVDWRTNGVGLSHSYGYGLLDAGAVVALAQNWTSVGPQHQCVLTMLTEPRDIGNKLVFSKSVDACWGRPEYVSSLEHVQARLTLSHNQRGKLAIHLISPLGTRSTLLFPRPNDFSSEGFNDWAFMTTHSWDEDPQGEWTLEIENVAANGRDYGVLSQFNLILWGIGPSVVNPSSSDFPRPSNNSCKTFDAQQICIGELIPPTHKL
;
A
#
# COMPACT_ATOMS: atom_id res chain seq x y z
N MET A 1 -26.14 27.61 -57.69
CA MET A 1 -26.06 27.23 -56.26
C MET A 1 -24.60 27.06 -55.93
N GLN A 2 -24.01 28.10 -55.35
CA GLN A 2 -22.56 28.27 -55.19
C GLN A 2 -22.21 28.45 -53.72
N ALA A 3 -21.10 27.83 -53.34
CA ALA A 3 -20.39 28.00 -52.08
C ALA A 3 -19.79 29.40 -51.92
N SER A 4 -19.53 29.83 -50.67
CA SER A 4 -18.20 30.29 -50.23
C SER A 4 -18.20 30.93 -48.84
N SER A 5 -17.13 30.62 -48.10
CA SER A 5 -16.37 31.35 -47.06
C SER A 5 -16.86 32.69 -46.50
N GLN A 6 -16.57 32.97 -45.22
CA GLN A 6 -15.48 33.90 -44.83
C GLN A 6 -15.29 34.09 -43.31
N ARG A 7 -14.01 34.28 -42.95
CA ARG A 7 -13.49 34.86 -41.69
C ARG A 7 -13.79 36.37 -41.61
N CYS A 8 -13.83 36.95 -40.41
CA CYS A 8 -13.37 38.31 -40.03
C CYS A 8 -13.50 38.47 -38.50
N THR A 9 -12.42 38.56 -37.71
CA THR A 9 -11.74 39.79 -37.23
C THR A 9 -12.63 40.94 -36.76
N CYS A 10 -12.47 41.38 -35.50
CA CYS A 10 -12.58 42.80 -35.14
C CYS A 10 -11.76 43.17 -33.90
N ARG A 11 -11.07 44.30 -34.05
CA ARG A 11 -10.21 45.03 -33.10
C ARG A 11 -11.03 46.17 -32.47
N SER A 12 -10.64 46.55 -31.25
CA SER A 12 -10.66 47.92 -30.67
C SER A 12 -11.97 48.72 -30.50
N GLY A 13 -12.29 49.00 -29.23
CA GLY A 13 -12.18 50.36 -28.66
C GLY A 13 -13.45 51.21 -28.48
N ALA A 14 -13.73 51.62 -27.23
CA ALA A 14 -14.16 52.98 -26.81
C ALA A 14 -14.29 53.02 -25.27
N LEU A 15 -13.54 53.80 -24.49
CA LEU A 15 -13.50 55.26 -24.25
C LEU A 15 -14.58 55.82 -23.27
N TRP A 16 -14.07 56.39 -22.17
CA TRP A 16 -14.51 57.59 -21.42
C TRP A 16 -15.56 57.56 -20.27
N ARG A 17 -15.03 57.82 -19.04
CA ARG A 17 -15.13 59.09 -18.27
C ARG A 17 -16.16 59.16 -17.10
N LYS A 18 -15.64 59.34 -15.87
CA LYS A 18 -15.89 60.48 -14.92
C LYS A 18 -15.12 60.25 -13.61
N VAL A 19 -14.07 61.04 -13.29
CA VAL A 19 -14.07 62.37 -12.63
C VAL A 19 -14.32 62.32 -11.12
N SER A 20 -13.27 62.48 -10.30
CA SER A 20 -13.03 63.67 -9.47
C SER A 20 -11.73 63.60 -8.64
N ARG A 21 -10.93 64.66 -8.73
CA ARG A 21 -9.70 65.01 -7.98
C ARG A 21 -10.07 65.40 -6.51
N LYS A 22 -9.19 65.58 -5.51
CA LYS A 22 -7.97 66.41 -5.47
C LYS A 22 -7.45 66.53 -4.01
N LEU A 23 -6.15 66.88 -3.88
CA LEU A 23 -5.44 67.59 -2.77
C LEU A 23 -4.79 66.67 -1.71
N ARG A 24 -3.57 66.88 -1.18
CA ARG A 24 -2.46 67.84 -1.35
C ARG A 24 -1.25 67.33 -0.50
N ARG A 25 -0.03 67.32 -1.04
CA ARG A 25 1.18 68.10 -0.65
C ARG A 25 2.17 67.52 0.39
N GLY A 26 3.43 67.48 -0.05
CA GLY A 26 4.66 67.87 0.68
C GLY A 26 5.41 66.74 1.40
N GLN A 27 6.73 66.72 1.56
CA GLN A 27 7.87 67.48 1.02
C GLN A 27 9.16 66.74 1.49
N THR A 28 10.15 66.64 0.60
CA THR A 28 11.63 66.51 0.79
C THR A 28 12.28 66.33 2.18
N ARG A 29 13.31 65.45 2.27
CA ARG A 29 14.75 65.81 2.44
C ARG A 29 15.75 64.63 2.49
N LEU A 30 16.90 64.81 1.83
CA LEU A 30 18.18 64.10 1.96
C LEU A 30 18.97 64.52 3.22
N SER A 31 19.96 63.70 3.65
CA SER A 31 21.38 63.99 4.04
C SER A 31 21.93 62.83 4.89
N VAL A 32 22.93 62.01 4.50
CA VAL A 32 24.40 62.14 4.57
C VAL A 32 24.98 62.52 5.96
N ILE A 33 25.87 61.68 6.54
CA ILE A 33 27.25 61.99 7.01
C ILE A 33 27.87 60.85 7.89
N TYR A 34 29.03 60.37 7.41
CA TYR A 34 30.31 59.88 7.96
C TYR A 34 30.59 59.42 9.43
N PHE A 35 31.54 58.46 9.45
CA PHE A 35 32.41 57.80 10.46
C PHE A 35 33.06 58.65 11.59
N PRO A 36 33.58 57.96 12.64
CA PRO A 36 35.05 57.89 12.78
C PRO A 36 35.63 56.49 13.17
N PHE A 37 36.89 56.31 12.81
CA PHE A 37 37.82 55.21 13.14
C PHE A 37 38.56 55.45 14.47
N LEU A 38 38.97 54.38 15.18
CA LEU A 38 40.25 54.29 15.91
C LEU A 38 40.60 52.84 16.35
N TYR A 39 41.62 52.27 15.69
CA TYR A 39 42.75 51.44 16.17
C TYR A 39 42.60 50.27 17.19
N LEU A 40 42.82 49.05 16.63
CA LEU A 40 43.55 47.80 17.05
C LEU A 40 44.40 47.78 18.37
N PRO A 41 44.74 46.61 18.99
CA PRO A 41 45.26 45.42 18.30
C PRO A 41 45.03 43.97 18.84
N TYR A 42 45.15 43.02 17.91
CA TYR A 42 45.81 41.70 17.98
C TYR A 42 46.01 41.01 19.34
N VAL A 43 45.10 40.13 19.72
CA VAL A 43 45.33 38.78 20.29
C VAL A 43 44.05 37.99 19.97
N PHE A 44 44.13 36.77 19.42
CA PHE A 44 43.06 35.74 19.25
C PHE A 44 42.97 35.05 17.87
N ILE A 45 43.83 35.35 16.91
CA ILE A 45 43.92 34.57 15.64
C ILE A 45 45.11 33.59 15.63
N TRP A 46 45.81 33.42 16.75
CA TRP A 46 46.93 32.48 16.87
C TRP A 46 46.60 31.15 17.58
N ASN A 47 45.40 31.00 18.16
CA ASN A 47 45.05 29.79 18.92
C ASN A 47 44.19 28.77 18.15
N HIS A 48 43.54 29.16 17.04
CA HIS A 48 42.74 28.22 16.22
C HIS A 48 43.53 27.56 15.07
N LEU A 49 44.66 28.13 14.66
CA LEU A 49 45.55 27.54 13.65
C LEU A 49 46.54 26.51 14.21
N PHE A 50 46.71 26.45 15.54
CA PHE A 50 47.56 25.46 16.22
C PHE A 50 46.83 24.13 16.46
N HIS A 51 45.51 24.16 16.74
CA HIS A 51 44.68 22.96 16.94
C HIS A 51 44.37 22.21 15.63
N LEU A 52 44.25 22.90 14.50
CA LEU A 52 44.03 22.27 13.19
C LEU A 52 45.27 21.53 12.64
N ARG A 53 46.48 21.89 13.08
CA ARG A 53 47.73 21.17 12.71
C ARG A 53 47.97 19.89 13.51
N HIS A 54 47.53 19.82 14.77
CA HIS A 54 47.68 18.62 15.60
C HIS A 54 46.69 17.50 15.24
N SER A 55 45.45 17.86 14.85
CA SER A 55 44.44 16.87 14.46
C SER A 55 44.75 16.17 13.14
N LEU A 56 45.34 16.87 12.16
CA LEU A 56 45.78 16.25 10.90
C LEU A 56 46.98 15.32 11.09
N LEU A 57 47.90 15.63 12.01
CA LEU A 57 49.07 14.79 12.29
C LEU A 57 48.67 13.48 13.01
N PHE A 58 47.62 13.53 13.85
CA PHE A 58 47.07 12.35 14.51
C PHE A 58 46.35 11.43 13.52
N ILE A 59 45.56 11.99 12.59
CA ILE A 59 44.86 11.20 11.56
C ILE A 59 45.87 10.54 10.61
N LEU A 60 46.94 11.24 10.21
CA LEU A 60 48.00 10.69 9.35
C LEU A 60 48.84 9.60 10.05
N LEU A 61 49.03 9.67 11.37
CA LEU A 61 49.73 8.63 12.15
C LEU A 61 48.85 7.39 12.37
N THR A 62 47.54 7.54 12.55
CA THR A 62 46.61 6.42 12.70
C THR A 62 46.41 5.65 11.38
N VAL A 63 46.34 6.35 10.25
CA VAL A 63 46.26 5.72 8.91
C VAL A 63 47.56 4.99 8.55
N ARG A 64 48.72 5.51 8.99
CA ARG A 64 50.03 4.86 8.79
C ARG A 64 50.20 3.61 9.65
N ASN A 65 49.65 3.57 10.87
CA ASN A 65 49.69 2.37 11.72
C ASN A 65 48.72 1.26 11.26
N LEU A 66 47.57 1.61 10.67
CA LEU A 66 46.62 0.64 10.13
C LEU A 66 47.16 -0.06 8.86
N PHE A 67 47.94 0.66 8.05
CA PHE A 67 48.61 0.08 6.87
C PHE A 67 49.78 -0.85 7.23
N ILE A 68 50.46 -0.62 8.36
CA ILE A 68 51.56 -1.48 8.84
C ILE A 68 51.03 -2.79 9.44
N GLN A 69 49.79 -2.83 9.95
CA GLN A 69 49.15 -4.04 10.46
C GLN A 69 48.58 -4.97 9.36
N ILE A 70 48.28 -4.43 8.17
CA ILE A 70 47.76 -5.21 7.03
C ILE A 70 48.91 -5.78 6.17
N MET A 71 50.11 -5.19 6.22
CA MET A 71 51.30 -5.66 5.47
C MET A 71 52.09 -6.81 6.14
N PHE A 72 51.69 -7.28 7.34
CA PHE A 72 52.41 -8.33 8.08
C PHE A 72 51.74 -9.72 8.06
N TYR A 73 50.71 -9.92 7.22
CA TYR A 73 50.01 -11.22 7.10
C TYR A 73 50.12 -11.84 5.70
N HIS A 74 51.22 -11.66 4.97
CA HIS A 74 51.58 -12.54 3.85
C HIS A 74 53.07 -12.46 3.52
N SER A 75 53.81 -13.51 3.91
CA SER A 75 55.13 -13.99 3.42
C SER A 75 55.64 -14.95 4.52
N VAL A 76 55.91 -16.25 4.32
CA VAL A 76 57.00 -16.87 3.52
C VAL A 76 56.72 -18.42 3.40
N PRO A 77 57.10 -19.11 2.30
CA PRO A 77 56.97 -20.57 2.05
C PRO A 77 58.21 -21.36 2.57
N PRO A 78 58.41 -22.71 2.42
CA PRO A 78 58.89 -23.28 1.14
C PRO A 78 58.79 -24.83 0.88
N ILE A 79 59.02 -25.20 -0.40
CA ILE A 79 59.76 -26.37 -0.96
C ILE A 79 59.11 -27.76 -1.24
N CYS A 80 59.44 -28.17 -2.48
CA CYS A 80 59.26 -29.33 -3.34
C CYS A 80 59.55 -30.74 -2.78
N LEU A 81 59.01 -31.76 -3.48
CA LEU A 81 59.77 -32.83 -4.16
C LEU A 81 58.86 -33.62 -5.13
N SER A 82 59.34 -33.82 -6.36
CA SER A 82 58.95 -34.88 -7.32
C SER A 82 60.15 -35.87 -7.38
N PRO A 83 60.16 -37.05 -8.10
CA PRO A 83 59.87 -37.17 -9.55
C PRO A 83 59.48 -38.59 -10.11
N ILE A 84 59.41 -38.71 -11.46
CA ILE A 84 59.60 -39.93 -12.35
C ILE A 84 58.33 -40.83 -12.58
N SER A 85 57.86 -41.29 -13.77
CA SER A 85 58.32 -41.30 -15.19
C SER A 85 57.30 -41.94 -16.19
N LEU A 86 57.40 -41.56 -17.49
CA LEU A 86 57.15 -42.30 -18.78
C LEU A 86 55.74 -42.90 -19.05
N ARG A 87 55.08 -42.72 -20.21
CA ARG A 87 55.50 -43.14 -21.56
C ARG A 87 54.46 -42.67 -22.62
N SER A 88 54.95 -42.44 -23.82
CA SER A 88 54.27 -42.22 -25.09
C SER A 88 53.56 -43.46 -25.67
N LEU A 89 52.48 -43.28 -26.44
CA LEU A 89 52.21 -44.07 -27.65
C LEU A 89 51.22 -43.38 -28.61
N GLN A 90 51.68 -43.21 -29.85
CA GLN A 90 50.93 -42.80 -31.05
C GLN A 90 50.04 -43.94 -31.59
N ARG A 91 48.99 -43.55 -32.33
CA ARG A 91 48.42 -44.10 -33.60
C ARG A 91 46.93 -43.72 -33.62
N GLY A 92 46.30 -43.18 -34.68
CA GLY A 92 46.54 -43.28 -36.12
C GLY A 92 45.28 -43.86 -36.78
N ASN A 93 44.83 -43.24 -37.88
CA ASN A 93 43.71 -43.56 -38.80
C ASN A 93 42.39 -42.80 -38.49
N SER A 94 41.87 -41.83 -39.26
CA SER A 94 41.70 -41.59 -40.71
C SER A 94 40.73 -42.54 -41.42
N PHE A 95 39.59 -42.00 -41.89
CA PHE A 95 38.88 -42.16 -43.19
C PHE A 95 37.38 -41.79 -43.00
N SER A 96 36.90 -40.62 -43.44
CA SER A 96 36.47 -40.15 -44.78
C SER A 96 35.04 -40.54 -45.20
N VAL A 97 34.20 -39.49 -45.32
CA VAL A 97 33.36 -39.09 -46.48
C VAL A 97 32.36 -40.10 -47.07
N ARG A 98 31.07 -39.70 -47.05
CA ARG A 98 30.24 -39.60 -48.27
C ARG A 98 29.00 -38.71 -48.07
N GLU A 99 28.95 -37.64 -48.86
CA GLU A 99 27.74 -36.90 -49.23
C GLU A 99 26.79 -37.77 -50.07
N ARG A 100 25.48 -37.48 -49.99
CA ARG A 100 24.63 -37.32 -51.20
C ARG A 100 23.36 -36.52 -50.92
N GLN A 101 23.06 -35.68 -51.91
CA GLN A 101 22.02 -34.66 -51.99
C GLN A 101 20.59 -35.22 -52.21
N MET A 102 19.64 -34.37 -51.80
CA MET A 102 18.32 -34.01 -52.37
C MET A 102 17.53 -35.01 -53.23
N LEU A 103 16.23 -35.13 -52.91
CA LEU A 103 15.10 -34.85 -53.82
C LEU A 103 13.76 -34.94 -53.07
N SER A 104 12.91 -33.91 -53.24
CA SER A 104 11.45 -33.99 -53.04
C SER A 104 10.77 -34.19 -54.41
N PRO A 105 9.55 -34.74 -54.47
CA PRO A 105 8.37 -33.88 -54.62
C PRO A 105 7.08 -34.36 -53.92
N ARG A 106 6.13 -33.42 -53.74
CA ARG A 106 4.73 -33.53 -53.24
C ARG A 106 3.78 -34.21 -54.28
N PRO A 107 2.43 -34.14 -54.22
CA PRO A 107 1.43 -34.10 -53.11
C PRO A 107 0.30 -35.16 -53.28
N LEU A 108 -0.60 -35.31 -52.29
CA LEU A 108 -1.97 -35.84 -52.51
C LEU A 108 -3.00 -35.02 -51.72
N THR A 109 -4.03 -34.57 -52.44
CA THR A 109 -5.25 -33.87 -51.99
C THR A 109 -6.45 -34.81 -52.10
N CYS A 110 -7.42 -34.76 -51.18
CA CYS A 110 -8.84 -34.92 -51.52
C CYS A 110 -9.81 -34.42 -50.41
N ASN A 111 -10.54 -33.35 -50.75
CA ASN A 111 -11.93 -32.94 -50.52
C ASN A 111 -12.71 -33.06 -49.18
N ARG A 112 -13.21 -31.86 -48.80
CA ARG A 112 -14.48 -31.42 -48.15
C ARG A 112 -15.57 -32.45 -47.81
N LEU A 113 -16.13 -32.30 -46.60
CA LEU A 113 -17.57 -32.13 -46.34
C LEU A 113 -17.82 -31.48 -44.96
N SER A 114 -18.91 -30.72 -44.85
CA SER A 114 -19.24 -29.81 -43.75
C SER A 114 -20.57 -30.17 -43.08
N VAL A 115 -20.65 -29.88 -41.76
CA VAL A 115 -21.84 -29.62 -40.89
C VAL A 115 -22.64 -30.83 -40.34
N PHE A 116 -22.63 -31.05 -39.00
CA PHE A 116 -23.75 -30.83 -38.05
C PHE A 116 -23.40 -31.19 -36.58
N LYS A 117 -23.98 -30.43 -35.64
CA LYS A 117 -23.97 -30.56 -34.16
C LYS A 117 -24.56 -31.88 -33.65
N SER A 118 -24.06 -32.39 -32.50
CA SER A 118 -24.87 -32.62 -31.28
C SER A 118 -24.02 -33.11 -30.10
N GLU A 119 -24.26 -32.50 -28.94
CA GLU A 119 -23.79 -32.91 -27.61
C GLU A 119 -24.32 -34.30 -27.22
N SER A 120 -23.60 -35.01 -26.35
CA SER A 120 -24.12 -36.20 -25.67
C SER A 120 -23.59 -36.24 -24.23
N ILE A 121 -24.47 -35.83 -23.32
CA ILE A 121 -24.38 -36.02 -21.87
C ILE A 121 -24.72 -37.49 -21.58
N THR A 122 -23.87 -38.19 -20.82
CA THR A 122 -24.22 -39.49 -20.24
C THR A 122 -24.40 -39.34 -18.73
N ILE A 123 -25.65 -39.52 -18.28
CA ILE A 123 -26.05 -39.60 -16.87
C ILE A 123 -25.96 -41.08 -16.45
N ALA A 124 -25.30 -41.36 -15.33
CA ALA A 124 -25.45 -42.63 -14.61
C ALA A 124 -25.91 -42.37 -13.17
N ARG A 125 -27.06 -42.98 -12.83
CA ARG A 125 -27.79 -42.90 -11.56
C ARG A 125 -27.04 -43.62 -10.42
N CYS A 126 -27.21 -43.12 -9.18
CA CYS A 126 -27.05 -43.92 -7.96
C CYS A 126 -28.39 -43.99 -7.21
N SER A 127 -28.77 -45.22 -6.82
CA SER A 127 -30.01 -45.54 -6.12
C SER A 127 -29.74 -45.69 -4.62
N HIS A 128 -30.61 -45.12 -3.78
CA HIS A 128 -30.62 -45.28 -2.33
C HIS A 128 -31.13 -46.65 -1.89
N LEU A 129 -30.53 -47.22 -0.83
CA LEU A 129 -31.17 -48.18 0.06
C LEU A 129 -30.80 -47.85 1.51
N ALA A 130 -31.83 -47.76 2.36
CA ALA A 130 -31.76 -47.44 3.78
C ALA A 130 -31.84 -48.72 4.63
N ALA A 131 -31.07 -48.78 5.73
CA ALA A 131 -31.39 -49.58 6.92
C ALA A 131 -30.51 -49.19 8.12
N GLN A 132 -31.13 -49.08 9.30
CA GLN A 132 -30.53 -49.05 10.66
C GLN A 132 -31.20 -50.19 11.49
N PRO A 133 -30.82 -50.48 12.76
CA PRO A 133 -29.49 -50.68 13.36
C PRO A 133 -29.45 -51.94 14.28
N ARG A 134 -28.27 -52.37 14.78
CA ARG A 134 -28.02 -53.01 16.12
C ARG A 134 -26.59 -53.59 16.26
N GLY A 135 -25.99 -53.40 17.44
CA GLY A 135 -25.22 -54.45 18.14
C GLY A 135 -23.68 -54.32 18.28
N ASN A 136 -23.26 -53.86 19.47
CA ASN A 136 -21.98 -53.97 20.20
C ASN A 136 -20.71 -54.71 19.67
N SER A 137 -19.59 -54.08 20.06
CA SER A 137 -18.29 -54.60 20.57
C SER A 137 -17.12 -54.84 19.61
N GLY A 138 -15.97 -54.22 19.95
CA GLY A 138 -14.64 -54.82 19.79
C GLY A 138 -13.75 -54.37 18.62
N VAL A 139 -12.82 -53.45 18.92
CA VAL A 139 -11.40 -53.34 18.48
C VAL A 139 -11.02 -53.50 16.98
N GLN A 140 -10.23 -52.51 16.52
CA GLN A 140 -9.26 -52.49 15.38
C GLN A 140 -9.78 -52.35 13.94
N GLU A 141 -9.52 -51.18 13.34
CA GLU A 141 -8.72 -50.92 12.11
C GLU A 141 -9.27 -49.69 11.35
N VAL A 142 -8.45 -48.64 11.26
CA VAL A 142 -8.72 -47.48 10.41
C VAL A 142 -8.25 -47.83 9.00
N MET A 143 -9.17 -48.26 8.14
CA MET A 143 -8.97 -48.25 6.69
C MET A 143 -9.54 -46.95 6.11
N HIS A 144 -8.64 -46.06 5.64
CA HIS A 144 -8.99 -44.98 4.74
C HIS A 144 -9.27 -45.55 3.34
N GLN A 145 -10.53 -45.49 2.89
CA GLN A 145 -10.88 -45.69 1.48
C GLN A 145 -10.89 -44.33 0.78
N ASN A 146 -9.81 -44.07 0.03
CA ASN A 146 -9.70 -42.98 -0.93
C ASN A 146 -10.48 -43.34 -2.20
N CYS A 147 -11.53 -42.59 -2.52
CA CYS A 147 -12.06 -42.53 -3.89
C CYS A 147 -11.25 -41.49 -4.67
N ILE A 148 -10.27 -41.94 -5.44
CA ILE A 148 -9.54 -41.11 -6.43
C ILE A 148 -10.34 -41.18 -7.74
N LEU A 149 -11.01 -40.09 -8.11
CA LEU A 149 -11.44 -39.88 -9.49
C LEU A 149 -10.21 -39.36 -10.27
N SER A 150 -9.65 -40.23 -11.12
CA SER A 150 -8.58 -39.88 -12.05
C SER A 150 -9.15 -39.09 -13.23
N VAL A 151 -9.06 -37.75 -13.16
CA VAL A 151 -9.14 -36.91 -14.36
C VAL A 151 -7.73 -36.84 -14.94
N HIS A 152 -7.59 -37.33 -16.18
CA HIS A 152 -6.33 -37.33 -16.92
C HIS A 152 -6.09 -35.90 -17.45
N GLU A 153 -5.37 -35.08 -16.69
CA GLU A 153 -4.83 -33.80 -17.18
C GLU A 153 -3.43 -34.02 -17.78
N PRO A 154 -3.07 -33.34 -18.90
CA PRO A 154 -1.72 -33.38 -19.41
C PRO A 154 -0.77 -32.66 -18.43
N PRO A 155 0.46 -33.15 -18.21
CA PRO A 155 1.37 -32.55 -17.24
C PRO A 155 1.84 -31.19 -17.75
N LEU A 156 1.47 -30.13 -17.04
CA LEU A 156 2.10 -28.82 -17.14
C LEU A 156 3.53 -28.92 -16.59
N ILE A 157 4.47 -29.27 -17.47
CA ILE A 157 5.90 -29.25 -17.16
C ILE A 157 6.35 -27.79 -17.28
N PHE A 158 6.52 -27.11 -16.15
CA PHE A 158 7.21 -25.82 -16.04
C PHE A 158 8.73 -26.06 -15.95
N PRO A 159 9.55 -25.73 -16.96
CA PRO A 159 11.00 -25.73 -16.80
C PRO A 159 11.45 -24.30 -16.41
N TYR A 160 11.91 -24.17 -15.17
CA TYR A 160 12.83 -23.12 -14.67
C TYR A 160 12.50 -21.64 -14.99
N LEU A 161 11.78 -20.98 -14.09
CA LEU A 161 12.06 -19.62 -13.62
C LEU A 161 11.22 -19.32 -12.38
N SER A 162 11.88 -18.86 -11.33
CA SER A 162 11.40 -18.90 -9.97
C SER A 162 10.66 -17.61 -9.56
N LEU A 163 9.36 -17.51 -9.86
CA LEU A 163 8.47 -16.60 -9.13
C LEU A 163 7.98 -17.27 -7.86
N LEU A 164 8.74 -17.07 -6.79
CA LEU A 164 8.55 -17.79 -5.53
C LEU A 164 7.48 -17.19 -4.62
N CYS A 165 7.06 -15.94 -4.85
CA CYS A 165 5.89 -15.35 -4.20
C CYS A 165 4.57 -15.97 -4.70
N LEU A 166 4.59 -16.59 -5.89
CA LEU A 166 3.43 -17.24 -6.50
C LEU A 166 3.46 -18.77 -6.33
N PHE A 167 4.65 -19.35 -6.17
CA PHE A 167 4.84 -20.79 -6.33
C PHE A 167 5.89 -21.39 -5.37
N GLN A 168 5.47 -22.10 -4.31
CA GLN A 168 6.36 -23.06 -3.62
C GLN A 168 5.69 -24.40 -3.28
N SER A 169 6.19 -25.48 -3.88
CA SER A 169 5.62 -26.85 -3.79
C SER A 169 6.14 -27.69 -2.62
N THR A 170 6.60 -27.07 -1.52
CA THR A 170 7.06 -27.82 -0.33
C THR A 170 6.22 -27.49 0.89
N PRO A 171 5.96 -28.46 1.81
CA PRO A 171 5.02 -28.28 2.93
C PRO A 171 5.38 -27.16 3.93
N THR A 172 6.57 -26.57 3.81
CA THR A 172 7.18 -25.65 4.77
C THR A 172 7.30 -24.21 4.29
N HIS A 173 6.91 -23.87 3.05
CA HIS A 173 7.09 -22.52 2.50
C HIS A 173 5.76 -21.78 2.27
N GLN A 174 5.80 -20.45 2.46
CA GLN A 174 4.66 -19.53 2.38
C GLN A 174 4.66 -18.83 1.01
N ASP A 175 3.50 -18.73 0.37
CA ASP A 175 3.26 -17.95 -0.84
C ASP A 175 1.88 -17.25 -0.74
N LEU A 176 1.51 -16.46 -1.75
CA LEU A 176 0.24 -15.70 -1.77
C LEU A 176 -0.96 -16.54 -2.22
N ASN A 177 -0.81 -17.87 -2.33
CA ASN A 177 -1.84 -18.82 -2.74
C ASN A 177 -2.50 -18.52 -4.10
N THR A 178 -1.76 -17.88 -5.02
CA THR A 178 -2.28 -17.46 -6.34
C THR A 178 -2.63 -18.64 -7.24
N ARG A 179 -1.93 -19.76 -7.12
CA ARG A 179 -2.28 -21.01 -7.81
C ARG A 179 -3.70 -21.48 -7.52
N VAL A 180 -4.19 -21.29 -6.29
CA VAL A 180 -5.55 -21.72 -5.93
C VAL A 180 -6.58 -20.83 -6.61
N ALA A 181 -6.32 -19.53 -6.77
CA ALA A 181 -7.18 -18.65 -7.57
C ALA A 181 -7.13 -19.01 -9.07
N TRP A 182 -5.95 -19.29 -9.61
CA TRP A 182 -5.79 -19.66 -11.03
C TRP A 182 -6.41 -21.02 -11.36
N ALA A 183 -6.31 -21.99 -10.45
CA ALA A 183 -6.97 -23.30 -10.59
C ALA A 183 -8.51 -23.18 -10.56
N GLN A 184 -9.04 -22.15 -9.90
CA GLN A 184 -10.47 -21.78 -9.96
C GLN A 184 -10.85 -21.06 -11.27
N GLY A 185 -9.88 -20.72 -12.13
CA GLY A 185 -10.10 -20.09 -13.43
C GLY A 185 -9.93 -18.57 -13.46
N TYR A 186 -9.58 -17.94 -12.34
CA TYR A 186 -9.42 -16.50 -12.23
C TYR A 186 -7.97 -16.09 -12.49
N THR A 187 -7.75 -15.20 -13.45
CA THR A 187 -6.43 -14.80 -13.96
C THR A 187 -6.30 -13.29 -14.18
N GLY A 188 -7.30 -12.51 -13.76
CA GLY A 188 -7.42 -11.06 -13.93
C GLY A 188 -8.21 -10.63 -15.17
N ARG A 189 -8.86 -11.55 -15.89
CA ARG A 189 -9.46 -11.25 -17.20
C ARG A 189 -10.54 -10.19 -17.09
N GLY A 190 -10.48 -9.18 -17.95
CA GLY A 190 -11.47 -8.10 -18.00
C GLY A 190 -11.28 -7.03 -16.92
N VAL A 191 -10.31 -7.20 -16.03
CA VAL A 191 -9.91 -6.17 -15.06
C VAL A 191 -8.77 -5.35 -15.63
N VAL A 192 -8.79 -4.05 -15.33
CA VAL A 192 -7.84 -3.04 -15.81
C VAL A 192 -7.16 -2.42 -14.60
N VAL A 193 -5.83 -2.51 -14.55
CA VAL A 193 -4.98 -1.94 -13.49
C VAL A 193 -4.09 -0.86 -14.09
N THR A 194 -3.84 0.22 -13.35
CA THR A 194 -2.82 1.21 -13.72
C THR A 194 -1.80 1.39 -12.60
N ILE A 195 -0.55 1.59 -13.00
CA ILE A 195 0.58 1.88 -12.11
C ILE A 195 0.85 3.39 -12.13
N LEU A 196 0.67 4.08 -11.00
CA LEU A 196 0.93 5.52 -10.88
C LEU A 196 2.38 5.75 -10.42
N ASP A 197 3.31 6.00 -11.35
CA ASP A 197 4.75 5.91 -11.07
C ASP A 197 5.64 6.70 -12.07
N ASP A 198 6.85 6.22 -12.34
CA ASP A 198 7.86 6.80 -13.24
C ASP A 198 7.70 6.41 -14.73
N GLY A 199 6.60 5.73 -15.06
CA GLY A 199 6.24 5.27 -16.39
C GLY A 199 6.22 3.74 -16.54
N ILE A 200 5.75 3.27 -17.70
CA ILE A 200 5.67 1.84 -18.03
C ILE A 200 6.29 1.58 -19.41
N GLU A 201 7.25 0.67 -19.48
CA GLU A 201 7.84 0.20 -20.74
C GLU A 201 6.81 -0.65 -21.49
N LYS A 202 5.86 0.01 -22.15
CA LYS A 202 4.71 -0.61 -22.84
C LYS A 202 5.10 -1.62 -23.93
N ASP A 203 6.30 -1.50 -24.46
CA ASP A 203 6.88 -2.39 -25.47
C ASP A 203 7.71 -3.54 -24.87
N HIS A 204 7.78 -3.67 -23.54
CA HIS A 204 8.41 -4.81 -22.88
C HIS A 204 7.78 -6.12 -23.37
N PRO A 205 8.55 -7.15 -23.79
CA PRO A 205 8.00 -8.37 -24.39
C PRO A 205 7.02 -9.13 -23.49
N ASP A 206 7.16 -8.93 -22.18
CA ASP A 206 6.30 -9.53 -21.15
C ASP A 206 5.09 -8.66 -20.75
N LEU A 207 5.00 -7.42 -21.22
CA LEU A 207 3.88 -6.49 -20.93
C LEU A 207 3.04 -6.18 -22.16
N ILE A 208 3.63 -6.16 -23.35
CA ILE A 208 3.02 -5.64 -24.59
C ILE A 208 1.65 -6.23 -24.94
N ASN A 209 1.39 -7.50 -24.61
CA ASN A 209 0.10 -8.15 -24.88
C ASN A 209 -1.00 -7.73 -23.90
N ASN A 210 -0.61 -7.36 -22.69
CA ASN A 210 -1.50 -6.92 -21.61
C ASN A 210 -1.59 -5.39 -21.52
N TYR A 211 -0.67 -4.66 -22.16
CA TYR A 211 -0.67 -3.21 -22.17
C TYR A 211 -2.00 -2.63 -22.64
N ASP A 212 -2.44 -1.57 -21.96
CA ASP A 212 -3.67 -0.85 -22.25
C ASP A 212 -3.42 0.67 -22.30
N PRO A 213 -3.54 1.29 -23.48
CA PRO A 213 -3.36 2.74 -23.62
C PRO A 213 -4.47 3.55 -22.96
N GLU A 214 -5.68 3.02 -22.78
CA GLU A 214 -6.77 3.72 -22.07
C GLU A 214 -6.55 3.72 -20.55
N ALA A 215 -5.65 2.86 -20.05
CA ALA A 215 -5.21 2.85 -18.67
C ALA A 215 -3.91 3.64 -18.45
N SER A 216 -3.47 4.42 -19.44
CA SER A 216 -2.14 5.01 -19.48
C SER A 216 -2.14 6.49 -19.85
N TYR A 217 -1.22 7.25 -19.29
CA TYR A 217 -1.00 8.65 -19.63
C TYR A 217 0.35 9.16 -19.12
N ASP A 218 0.94 10.15 -19.77
CA ASP A 218 2.10 10.88 -19.28
C ASP A 218 1.69 12.25 -18.78
N VAL A 219 1.63 12.40 -17.45
CA VAL A 219 1.29 13.67 -16.82
C VAL A 219 2.50 14.61 -16.78
N ASN A 220 3.72 14.08 -16.77
CA ASN A 220 4.94 14.88 -16.74
C ASN A 220 5.12 15.66 -18.05
N ASP A 221 4.91 15.01 -19.20
CA ASP A 221 5.09 15.61 -20.53
C ASP A 221 3.76 16.00 -21.21
N GLY A 222 2.61 15.59 -20.65
CA GLY A 222 1.28 16.02 -21.09
C GLY A 222 0.80 15.31 -22.36
N ASP A 223 1.12 14.03 -22.51
CA ASP A 223 0.76 13.22 -23.66
C ASP A 223 0.29 11.80 -23.27
N ALA A 224 -0.08 10.98 -24.25
CA ALA A 224 -0.69 9.66 -24.00
C ALA A 224 0.34 8.51 -23.87
N ASP A 225 1.64 8.78 -24.05
CA ASP A 225 2.68 7.77 -24.05
C ASP A 225 3.44 7.73 -22.70
N PRO A 226 3.14 6.77 -21.81
CA PRO A 226 3.79 6.67 -20.51
C PRO A 226 5.21 6.07 -20.56
N GLN A 227 5.87 6.04 -21.72
CA GLN A 227 7.18 5.41 -21.88
C GLN A 227 8.19 6.04 -20.90
N PRO A 228 8.92 5.23 -20.11
CA PRO A 228 9.92 5.76 -19.20
C PRO A 228 11.06 6.42 -19.97
N ARG A 229 11.53 7.55 -19.46
CA ARG A 229 12.75 8.18 -19.95
C ARG A 229 13.96 7.35 -19.53
N TYR A 230 14.69 6.82 -20.50
CA TYR A 230 15.89 6.01 -20.24
C TYR A 230 17.08 6.86 -19.78
N THR A 231 17.60 6.57 -18.59
CA THR A 231 18.85 7.18 -18.07
C THR A 231 19.95 6.12 -17.92
N GLN A 232 21.21 6.55 -17.82
CA GLN A 232 22.33 5.61 -17.60
C GLN A 232 22.20 4.84 -16.28
N ARG A 233 21.52 5.43 -15.29
CA ARG A 233 21.30 4.83 -13.97
C ARG A 233 20.00 4.03 -13.87
N ASN A 234 19.18 4.03 -14.94
CA ASN A 234 17.84 3.44 -14.96
C ASN A 234 17.01 3.90 -13.76
N GLU A 235 16.92 5.22 -13.57
CA GLU A 235 16.15 5.82 -12.47
C GLU A 235 14.66 5.52 -12.65
N ASN A 236 14.16 5.64 -13.88
CA ASN A 236 12.75 5.41 -14.23
C ASN A 236 12.43 3.94 -14.55
N ARG A 237 12.80 3.03 -13.66
CA ARG A 237 12.58 1.57 -13.84
C ARG A 237 11.43 1.04 -12.99
N HIS A 238 10.96 1.83 -12.04
CA HIS A 238 10.15 1.38 -10.93
C HIS A 238 8.74 0.97 -11.39
N GLY A 239 8.05 1.81 -12.16
CA GLY A 239 6.72 1.50 -12.68
C GLY A 239 6.68 0.28 -13.61
N THR A 240 7.74 0.06 -14.40
CA THR A 240 7.86 -1.15 -15.24
C THR A 240 8.03 -2.42 -14.41
N ARG A 241 8.71 -2.36 -13.26
CA ARG A 241 8.84 -3.49 -12.33
C ARG A 241 7.50 -3.81 -11.67
N CYS A 242 6.82 -2.79 -11.15
CA CYS A 242 5.49 -2.91 -10.54
C CYS A 242 4.46 -3.48 -11.53
N ALA A 243 4.48 -3.03 -12.79
CA ALA A 243 3.56 -3.51 -13.83
C ALA A 243 3.70 -5.02 -14.09
N GLY A 244 4.94 -5.54 -14.09
CA GLY A 244 5.20 -6.96 -14.28
C GLY A 244 4.66 -7.83 -13.14
N GLU A 245 4.71 -7.35 -11.90
CA GLU A 245 4.16 -8.07 -10.75
C GLU A 245 2.65 -8.26 -10.86
N VAL A 246 1.96 -7.27 -11.40
CA VAL A 246 0.51 -7.35 -11.64
C VAL A 246 0.22 -8.24 -12.84
N ALA A 247 0.79 -7.95 -14.00
CA ALA A 247 0.26 -8.45 -15.29
C ALA A 247 1.34 -8.80 -16.32
N ALA A 248 2.54 -9.20 -15.91
CA ALA A 248 3.46 -9.89 -16.81
C ALA A 248 2.76 -11.10 -17.46
N ALA A 249 2.95 -11.28 -18.76
CA ALA A 249 2.28 -12.32 -19.52
C ALA A 249 2.72 -13.72 -19.07
N ALA A 250 1.80 -14.68 -19.12
CA ALA A 250 2.11 -16.08 -18.82
C ALA A 250 2.51 -16.86 -20.09
N ASN A 251 3.32 -17.89 -19.92
CA ASN A 251 3.58 -18.93 -20.94
C ASN A 251 4.16 -18.41 -22.27
N ASN A 252 4.92 -17.31 -22.24
CA ASN A 252 5.58 -16.73 -23.41
C ASN A 252 7.10 -17.00 -23.47
N GLY A 253 7.67 -17.65 -22.45
CA GLY A 253 9.11 -17.93 -22.36
C GLY A 253 9.98 -16.71 -22.01
N VAL A 254 9.36 -15.63 -21.52
CA VAL A 254 10.03 -14.38 -21.11
C VAL A 254 9.83 -14.21 -19.60
N CYS A 255 10.88 -13.81 -18.88
CA CYS A 255 10.82 -13.43 -17.47
C CYS A 255 10.10 -14.41 -16.53
N GLY A 256 8.81 -14.18 -16.33
CA GLY A 256 8.05 -14.58 -15.18
C GLY A 256 6.56 -14.64 -15.48
N VAL A 257 5.73 -14.20 -14.54
CA VAL A 257 4.28 -14.13 -14.71
C VAL A 257 3.69 -13.15 -13.70
N GLY A 258 2.73 -12.32 -14.10
CA GLY A 258 2.00 -11.46 -13.17
C GLY A 258 1.02 -12.25 -12.32
N VAL A 259 0.67 -11.74 -11.14
CA VAL A 259 -0.39 -12.33 -10.30
C VAL A 259 -1.70 -12.46 -11.10
N ALA A 260 -2.01 -11.45 -11.90
CA ALA A 260 -3.18 -11.32 -12.75
C ALA A 260 -2.74 -11.24 -14.22
N TYR A 261 -2.08 -12.28 -14.71
CA TYR A 261 -1.43 -12.34 -16.02
C TYR A 261 -2.35 -12.22 -17.26
N ASN A 262 -3.68 -12.17 -17.08
CA ASN A 262 -4.66 -11.85 -18.14
C ASN A 262 -5.40 -10.52 -17.90
N ALA A 263 -5.03 -9.76 -16.88
CA ALA A 263 -5.50 -8.39 -16.69
C ALA A 263 -4.88 -7.46 -17.74
N LYS A 264 -5.57 -6.34 -17.96
CA LYS A 264 -5.02 -5.21 -18.69
C LYS A 264 -4.21 -4.33 -17.74
N ILE A 265 -3.08 -3.84 -18.23
CA ILE A 265 -2.13 -3.05 -17.44
C ILE A 265 -1.77 -1.76 -18.17
N GLY A 266 -1.93 -0.63 -17.50
CA GLY A 266 -1.45 0.66 -17.95
C GLY A 266 -0.44 1.24 -16.97
N GLY A 267 0.04 2.43 -17.30
CA GLY A 267 0.91 3.19 -16.42
C GLY A 267 0.72 4.68 -16.61
N VAL A 268 0.81 5.41 -15.51
CA VAL A 268 0.79 6.87 -15.48
C VAL A 268 2.18 7.35 -15.12
N ARG A 269 2.87 8.00 -16.06
CA ARG A 269 4.17 8.64 -15.81
C ARG A 269 3.91 9.99 -15.14
N MET A 270 4.19 10.05 -13.84
CA MET A 270 3.95 11.22 -13.00
C MET A 270 5.07 11.52 -11.99
N LEU A 271 5.97 10.57 -11.72
CA LEU A 271 7.11 10.75 -10.80
C LEU A 271 8.41 11.23 -11.46
N ASP A 272 8.51 11.27 -12.80
CA ASP A 272 9.73 11.71 -13.50
C ASP A 272 9.73 13.22 -13.76
N GLY A 273 9.39 14.00 -12.72
CA GLY A 273 9.23 15.44 -12.80
C GLY A 273 8.81 16.07 -11.47
N GLU A 274 8.41 17.34 -11.50
CA GLU A 274 7.84 18.01 -10.32
C GLU A 274 6.45 17.43 -10.02
N VAL A 275 6.29 16.85 -8.83
CA VAL A 275 5.01 16.29 -8.36
C VAL A 275 4.26 17.38 -7.60
N THR A 276 3.20 17.90 -8.20
CA THR A 276 2.32 18.92 -7.61
C THR A 276 0.94 18.33 -7.31
N ASP A 277 0.13 19.01 -6.49
CA ASP A 277 -1.26 18.61 -6.20
C ASP A 277 -2.11 18.38 -7.48
N VAL A 278 -1.84 19.15 -8.55
CA VAL A 278 -2.52 18.97 -9.85
C VAL A 278 -2.08 17.69 -10.56
N VAL A 279 -0.78 17.38 -10.51
CA VAL A 279 -0.21 16.16 -11.11
C VAL A 279 -0.83 14.95 -10.42
N GLU A 280 -0.83 14.92 -9.09
CA GLU A 280 -1.42 13.84 -8.31
C GLU A 280 -2.92 13.68 -8.59
N ALA A 281 -3.69 14.78 -8.55
CA ALA A 281 -5.12 14.74 -8.81
C ALA A 281 -5.44 14.24 -10.22
N HIS A 282 -4.67 14.65 -11.23
CA HIS A 282 -4.86 14.19 -12.60
C HIS A 282 -4.55 12.70 -12.72
N SER A 283 -3.46 12.22 -12.11
CA SER A 283 -3.09 10.80 -12.10
C SER A 283 -4.13 9.93 -11.39
N LEU A 284 -4.63 10.37 -10.23
CA LEU A 284 -5.64 9.65 -9.43
C LEU A 284 -7.01 9.59 -10.08
N SER A 285 -7.33 10.53 -10.98
CA SER A 285 -8.64 10.63 -11.64
C SER A 285 -8.66 10.08 -13.08
N LEU A 286 -7.51 9.62 -13.59
CA LEU A 286 -7.37 9.15 -14.97
C LEU A 286 -8.37 8.05 -15.29
N ASN A 287 -9.26 8.31 -16.26
CA ASN A 287 -10.17 7.32 -16.85
C ASN A 287 -10.86 6.41 -15.82
N SER A 288 -11.39 6.99 -14.74
CA SER A 288 -11.98 6.25 -13.60
C SER A 288 -13.19 5.36 -13.90
N GLN A 289 -13.74 5.41 -15.11
CA GLN A 289 -14.78 4.47 -15.57
C GLN A 289 -14.20 3.23 -16.27
N HIS A 290 -12.96 3.31 -16.74
CA HIS A 290 -12.24 2.24 -17.42
C HIS A 290 -11.27 1.52 -16.49
N ILE A 291 -10.45 2.28 -15.76
CA ILE A 291 -9.49 1.75 -14.79
C ILE A 291 -10.23 1.28 -13.55
N HIS A 292 -9.94 0.05 -13.12
CA HIS A 292 -10.55 -0.54 -11.94
C HIS A 292 -9.69 -0.31 -10.68
N ILE A 293 -8.38 -0.53 -10.82
CA ILE A 293 -7.42 -0.53 -9.72
C ILE A 293 -6.26 0.41 -10.05
N TYR A 294 -5.88 1.24 -9.08
CA TYR A 294 -4.74 2.13 -9.13
C TYR A 294 -3.73 1.64 -8.11
N SER A 295 -2.51 1.32 -8.53
CA SER A 295 -1.42 0.94 -7.63
C SER A 295 -0.43 2.08 -7.53
N ALA A 296 -0.11 2.51 -6.31
CA ALA A 296 0.83 3.57 -6.03
C ALA A 296 1.73 3.22 -4.84
N SER A 297 2.91 3.82 -4.81
CA SER A 297 3.90 3.62 -3.74
C SER A 297 4.73 4.86 -3.47
N TRP A 298 4.13 6.02 -3.75
CA TRP A 298 4.67 7.34 -3.46
C TRP A 298 3.89 7.98 -2.31
N GLY A 299 4.50 8.99 -1.69
CA GLY A 299 3.98 9.69 -0.54
C GLY A 299 5.00 10.76 -0.09
N PRO A 300 4.89 11.26 1.14
CA PRO A 300 5.92 12.09 1.75
C PRO A 300 7.27 11.38 1.83
N GLU A 301 8.32 12.11 2.19
CA GLU A 301 9.64 11.51 2.40
C GLU A 301 9.64 10.60 3.64
N ASP A 302 10.07 9.36 3.47
CA ASP A 302 10.15 8.30 4.51
C ASP A 302 11.33 8.52 5.49
N ASP A 303 11.43 9.70 6.09
CA ASP A 303 12.58 10.18 6.86
C ASP A 303 12.36 10.15 8.39
N GLY A 304 11.20 9.67 8.86
CA GLY A 304 10.88 9.65 10.27
C GLY A 304 10.60 11.03 10.88
N LYS A 305 10.37 12.07 10.07
CA LYS A 305 10.09 13.44 10.53
C LYS A 305 8.98 14.15 9.75
N SER A 306 8.79 13.79 8.48
CA SER A 306 7.78 14.36 7.61
C SER A 306 6.37 14.07 8.12
N LEU A 307 5.45 15.01 7.90
CA LEU A 307 4.03 14.88 8.21
C LEU A 307 3.30 15.59 7.10
N ASP A 308 2.82 14.84 6.12
CA ASP A 308 2.18 15.40 4.95
C ASP A 308 1.22 14.39 4.30
N GLY A 309 0.40 14.85 3.38
CA GLY A 309 -0.57 14.01 2.70
C GLY A 309 -1.23 14.73 1.54
N PRO A 310 -2.26 14.14 0.93
CA PRO A 310 -2.87 14.70 -0.26
C PRO A 310 -3.38 16.12 0.00
N ALA A 311 -2.97 17.05 -0.86
CA ALA A 311 -3.50 18.40 -0.86
C ALA A 311 -4.94 18.40 -1.41
N LYS A 312 -5.49 19.58 -1.69
CA LYS A 312 -6.93 19.74 -1.91
C LYS A 312 -7.40 18.95 -3.14
N LEU A 313 -6.69 19.07 -4.26
CA LEU A 313 -7.12 18.46 -5.52
C LEU A 313 -6.96 16.93 -5.45
N ALA A 314 -5.86 16.43 -4.89
CA ALA A 314 -5.66 15.00 -4.70
C ALA A 314 -6.73 14.39 -3.77
N LYS A 315 -7.11 15.07 -2.68
CA LYS A 315 -8.24 14.68 -1.82
C LYS A 315 -9.57 14.62 -2.58
N GLU A 316 -9.84 15.62 -3.41
CA GLU A 316 -11.04 15.65 -4.26
C GLU A 316 -11.02 14.51 -5.30
N ALA A 317 -9.85 14.19 -5.87
CA ALA A 317 -9.69 13.08 -6.81
C ALA A 317 -9.92 11.71 -6.15
N PHE A 318 -9.43 11.49 -4.93
CA PHE A 318 -9.78 10.28 -4.17
C PHE A 318 -11.28 10.17 -3.93
N LEU A 319 -11.92 11.25 -3.46
CA LEU A 319 -13.35 11.28 -3.19
C LEU A 319 -14.17 11.03 -4.46
N GLU A 320 -13.79 11.63 -5.59
CA GLU A 320 -14.43 11.38 -6.88
C GLU A 320 -14.19 9.95 -7.36
N GLY A 321 -12.99 9.40 -7.20
CA GLY A 321 -12.65 8.03 -7.52
C GLY A 321 -13.53 7.03 -6.79
N ILE A 322 -13.63 7.12 -5.46
CA ILE A 322 -14.42 6.17 -4.66
C ILE A 322 -15.93 6.38 -4.79
N THR A 323 -16.41 7.56 -5.19
CA THR A 323 -17.86 7.83 -5.34
C THR A 323 -18.39 7.61 -6.75
N LYS A 324 -17.61 7.94 -7.79
CA LYS A 324 -18.05 7.90 -9.19
C LYS A 324 -17.34 6.84 -10.00
N GLY A 325 -16.10 6.47 -9.66
CA GLY A 325 -15.31 5.48 -10.39
C GLY A 325 -16.02 4.13 -10.50
N ARG A 326 -15.67 3.35 -11.54
CA ARG A 326 -16.24 2.03 -11.82
C ARG A 326 -17.78 2.01 -11.78
N SER A 327 -18.43 2.93 -12.49
CA SER A 327 -19.90 3.05 -12.48
C SER A 327 -20.51 3.17 -11.07
N ARG A 328 -19.87 3.99 -10.21
CA ARG A 328 -20.23 4.22 -8.79
C ARG A 328 -19.94 3.06 -7.82
N LEU A 329 -19.25 2.01 -8.26
CA LEU A 329 -18.70 1.01 -7.34
C LEU A 329 -17.48 1.55 -6.57
N GLY A 330 -16.83 2.57 -7.12
CA GLY A 330 -15.65 3.22 -6.57
C GLY A 330 -14.36 2.59 -7.07
N SER A 331 -13.43 3.45 -7.51
CA SER A 331 -12.04 3.09 -7.82
C SER A 331 -11.38 2.43 -6.60
N ILE A 332 -10.52 1.44 -6.84
CA ILE A 332 -9.74 0.79 -5.79
C ILE A 332 -8.32 1.35 -5.84
N PHE A 333 -7.91 2.08 -4.81
CA PHE A 333 -6.56 2.61 -4.68
C PHE A 333 -5.76 1.70 -3.75
N VAL A 334 -4.71 1.06 -4.25
CA VAL A 334 -3.80 0.21 -3.49
C VAL A 334 -2.52 0.98 -3.24
N TRP A 335 -2.08 1.03 -1.98
CA TRP A 335 -0.96 1.90 -1.57
C TRP A 335 0.09 1.12 -0.80
N ALA A 336 1.37 1.39 -1.08
CA ALA A 336 2.45 0.91 -0.23
C ALA A 336 2.49 1.72 1.09
N SER A 337 2.77 1.04 2.20
CA SER A 337 2.78 1.67 3.52
C SER A 337 4.02 2.51 3.85
N GLY A 338 5.07 2.51 3.02
CA GLY A 338 6.30 3.30 3.24
C GLY A 338 7.56 2.46 3.50
N ASN A 339 8.74 3.06 3.39
CA ASN A 339 10.05 2.41 3.52
C ASN A 339 10.95 3.02 4.63
N GLY A 340 10.37 3.83 5.52
CA GLY A 340 11.02 4.60 6.57
C GLY A 340 11.32 3.84 7.87
N GLY A 341 11.17 2.51 7.89
CA GLY A 341 11.36 1.70 9.09
C GLY A 341 12.76 1.88 9.75
N ARG A 342 13.80 2.09 8.95
CA ARG A 342 15.16 2.38 9.46
C ARG A 342 15.23 3.71 10.21
N GLU A 343 14.48 4.70 9.74
CA GLU A 343 14.38 6.04 10.32
C GLU A 343 13.33 6.09 11.44
N GLN A 344 12.73 4.94 11.78
CA GLN A 344 11.65 4.80 12.76
C GLN A 344 10.45 5.69 12.42
N ASP A 345 10.08 5.71 11.14
CA ASP A 345 8.86 6.38 10.71
C ASP A 345 7.60 5.60 11.11
N SER A 346 6.46 6.28 11.02
CA SER A 346 5.15 5.79 11.41
C SER A 346 4.14 6.20 10.34
N CYS A 347 3.70 5.25 9.53
CA CYS A 347 2.93 5.51 8.32
C CYS A 347 1.59 6.24 8.50
N ASN A 348 1.06 6.38 9.73
CA ASN A 348 -0.04 7.31 10.00
C ASN A 348 0.34 8.80 9.84
N CYS A 349 1.63 9.13 9.65
CA CYS A 349 2.13 10.45 9.29
C CYS A 349 2.17 10.69 7.78
N ASP A 350 1.94 9.65 6.97
CA ASP A 350 1.68 9.75 5.55
C ASP A 350 0.16 9.76 5.32
N GLY A 351 -0.38 10.88 4.85
CA GLY A 351 -1.80 11.06 4.62
C GLY A 351 -2.37 10.31 3.40
N TYR A 352 -1.53 9.76 2.52
CA TYR A 352 -1.97 8.89 1.43
C TYR A 352 -2.29 7.50 1.99
N THR A 353 -1.32 6.83 2.60
CA THR A 353 -1.52 5.49 3.21
C THR A 353 -2.52 5.48 4.38
N ASN A 354 -2.58 6.57 5.16
CA ASN A 354 -3.53 6.76 6.26
C ASN A 354 -4.97 7.09 5.81
N SER A 355 -5.20 7.27 4.51
CA SER A 355 -6.53 7.55 3.97
C SER A 355 -7.45 6.33 4.08
N ILE A 356 -8.73 6.54 4.39
CA ILE A 356 -9.73 5.44 4.33
C ILE A 356 -9.98 4.96 2.90
N TYR A 357 -9.65 5.81 1.91
CA TYR A 357 -9.88 5.55 0.48
C TYR A 357 -8.80 4.66 -0.15
N THR A 358 -7.69 4.44 0.56
CA THR A 358 -6.58 3.61 0.11
C THR A 358 -6.56 2.29 0.87
N LEU A 359 -6.32 1.22 0.14
CA LEU A 359 -6.04 -0.10 0.66
C LEU A 359 -4.53 -0.22 0.88
N SER A 360 -4.08 0.14 2.09
CA SER A 360 -2.67 0.18 2.46
C SER A 360 -2.10 -1.21 2.73
N ILE A 361 -0.93 -1.48 2.13
CA ILE A 361 -0.23 -2.77 2.13
C ILE A 361 1.19 -2.61 2.67
N SER A 362 1.52 -3.46 3.65
CA SER A 362 2.88 -3.62 4.18
C SER A 362 3.59 -4.84 3.59
N SER A 363 4.84 -5.06 4.00
CA SER A 363 5.69 -6.13 3.49
C SER A 363 6.02 -7.16 4.56
N THR A 364 6.19 -8.41 4.13
CA THR A 364 6.87 -9.45 4.89
C THR A 364 8.05 -10.01 4.11
N THR A 365 9.09 -10.46 4.82
CA THR A 365 10.21 -11.15 4.18
C THR A 365 9.81 -12.57 3.73
N GLN A 366 10.65 -13.24 2.95
CA GLN A 366 10.46 -14.65 2.58
C GLN A 366 10.24 -15.56 3.80
N SER A 367 10.88 -15.23 4.92
CA SER A 367 10.82 -16.00 6.17
C SER A 367 9.65 -15.61 7.08
N GLY A 368 8.79 -14.68 6.65
CA GLY A 368 7.66 -14.20 7.43
C GLY A 368 8.04 -13.19 8.53
N ASN A 369 9.19 -12.51 8.42
CA ASN A 369 9.62 -11.49 9.38
C ASN A 369 9.28 -10.08 8.91
N VAL A 370 9.25 -9.12 9.83
CA VAL A 370 9.05 -7.69 9.49
C VAL A 370 10.34 -7.19 8.83
N PRO A 371 10.30 -6.70 7.57
CA PRO A 371 11.49 -6.17 6.90
C PRO A 371 11.99 -4.90 7.57
N TRP A 372 13.30 -4.65 7.50
CA TRP A 372 13.96 -3.50 8.13
C TRP A 372 13.46 -2.11 7.67
N TYR A 373 12.83 -2.05 6.50
CA TYR A 373 12.28 -0.82 5.92
C TYR A 373 10.79 -0.63 6.22
N SER A 374 10.07 -1.64 6.72
CA SER A 374 8.61 -1.55 6.88
C SER A 374 8.24 -0.55 7.97
N GLU A 375 7.19 0.22 7.73
CA GLU A 375 6.64 1.17 8.70
C GLU A 375 5.40 0.57 9.39
N PRO A 376 5.35 0.53 10.73
CA PRO A 376 4.16 0.10 11.44
C PRO A 376 3.19 1.27 11.64
N CYS A 377 1.91 1.04 11.40
CA CYS A 377 0.85 1.98 11.78
C CYS A 377 -0.51 1.29 11.84
N SER A 378 -1.50 2.00 12.35
CA SER A 378 -2.84 1.43 12.53
C SER A 378 -3.73 1.47 11.29
N SER A 379 -3.27 2.11 10.22
CA SER A 379 -4.00 2.26 8.95
C SER A 379 -3.75 1.12 7.95
N THR A 380 -2.64 0.37 8.08
CA THR A 380 -2.35 -0.81 7.26
C THR A 380 -3.49 -1.83 7.35
N LEU A 381 -3.94 -2.33 6.20
CA LEU A 381 -4.96 -3.38 6.13
C LEU A 381 -4.35 -4.78 6.07
N ALA A 382 -3.34 -4.98 5.23
CA ALA A 382 -2.78 -6.31 5.01
C ALA A 382 -1.32 -6.26 4.53
N THR A 383 -0.78 -7.43 4.24
CA THR A 383 0.62 -7.62 3.88
C THR A 383 0.77 -8.52 2.66
N THR A 384 1.80 -8.29 1.85
CA THR A 384 2.29 -9.25 0.85
C THR A 384 3.80 -9.44 0.99
N PHE A 385 4.37 -10.40 0.25
CA PHE A 385 5.81 -10.59 0.24
C PHE A 385 6.53 -9.41 -0.43
N SER A 386 7.77 -9.19 0.00
CA SER A 386 8.76 -8.38 -0.71
C SER A 386 10.16 -8.89 -0.34
N SER A 387 11.16 -8.03 -0.44
CA SER A 387 12.52 -8.27 0.01
C SER A 387 12.66 -8.32 1.54
N GLY A 388 13.84 -8.71 2.01
CA GLY A 388 14.09 -8.84 3.44
C GLY A 388 15.56 -8.82 3.79
N ASN A 389 15.96 -9.72 4.69
CA ASN A 389 17.33 -9.82 5.15
C ASN A 389 18.28 -10.27 4.02
N PRO A 390 19.60 -9.98 4.13
CA PRO A 390 20.59 -10.50 3.21
C PRO A 390 20.48 -12.02 3.04
N GLY A 391 20.45 -12.48 1.78
CA GLY A 391 20.31 -13.90 1.44
C GLY A 391 18.87 -14.40 1.33
N GLU A 392 17.87 -13.61 1.76
CA GLU A 392 16.46 -13.87 1.43
C GLU A 392 16.19 -13.46 -0.02
N LYS A 393 15.25 -14.18 -0.64
CA LYS A 393 14.85 -13.91 -2.01
C LYS A 393 14.04 -12.62 -2.10
N GLN A 394 14.13 -11.98 -3.25
CA GLN A 394 13.48 -10.71 -3.56
C GLN A 394 12.46 -10.92 -4.68
N ILE A 395 11.79 -9.85 -5.09
CA ILE A 395 10.75 -9.91 -6.11
C ILE A 395 11.38 -10.08 -7.50
N VAL A 396 10.85 -11.04 -8.24
CA VAL A 396 11.18 -11.33 -9.64
C VAL A 396 10.12 -10.73 -10.53
N THR A 397 10.50 -9.83 -11.44
CA THR A 397 9.57 -9.13 -12.33
C THR A 397 10.29 -8.58 -13.58
N THR A 398 9.53 -7.96 -14.48
CA THR A 398 10.02 -7.20 -15.63
C THR A 398 10.90 -6.04 -15.21
N ASP A 399 11.83 -5.61 -16.05
CA ASP A 399 12.71 -4.48 -15.77
C ASP A 399 12.95 -3.65 -17.03
N LEU A 400 13.33 -2.39 -16.82
CA LEU A 400 13.61 -1.45 -17.90
C LEU A 400 14.65 -2.01 -18.88
N ARG A 401 14.50 -1.66 -20.15
CA ARG A 401 15.29 -2.11 -21.30
C ARG A 401 15.00 -3.57 -21.68
N GLN A 402 13.75 -3.98 -21.56
CA GLN A 402 13.25 -5.32 -21.92
C GLN A 402 13.95 -6.43 -21.14
N LYS A 403 14.24 -6.18 -19.86
CA LYS A 403 15.02 -7.07 -18.99
C LYS A 403 14.14 -7.73 -17.95
N CYS A 404 14.78 -8.63 -17.21
CA CYS A 404 14.23 -9.21 -15.99
C CYS A 404 15.09 -8.81 -14.81
N THR A 405 14.43 -8.58 -13.68
CA THR A 405 15.10 -8.38 -12.39
C THR A 405 14.65 -9.46 -11.43
N ASP A 406 15.57 -9.94 -10.61
CA ASP A 406 15.32 -10.76 -9.42
C ASP A 406 15.58 -9.99 -8.13
N SER A 407 15.78 -8.68 -8.25
CA SER A 407 16.16 -7.78 -7.16
C SER A 407 15.25 -6.56 -7.01
N HIS A 408 13.93 -6.73 -7.12
CA HIS A 408 12.98 -5.68 -6.75
C HIS A 408 12.60 -5.80 -5.26
N THR A 409 12.49 -4.67 -4.58
CA THR A 409 12.58 -4.56 -3.11
C THR A 409 11.69 -3.42 -2.58
N GLY A 410 11.41 -3.42 -1.28
CA GLY A 410 10.64 -2.36 -0.61
C GLY A 410 9.15 -2.65 -0.54
N THR A 411 8.40 -1.86 0.23
CA THR A 411 6.93 -1.93 0.28
C THR A 411 6.30 -1.59 -1.06
N SER A 412 7.02 -0.88 -1.92
CA SER A 412 6.61 -0.59 -3.28
C SER A 412 6.46 -1.81 -4.18
N ALA A 413 7.11 -2.94 -3.87
CA ALA A 413 6.89 -4.23 -4.54
C ALA A 413 5.72 -5.02 -3.90
N SER A 414 5.31 -4.68 -2.67
CA SER A 414 4.18 -5.36 -2.02
C SER A 414 2.82 -4.89 -2.54
N ALA A 415 2.66 -3.59 -2.80
CA ALA A 415 1.41 -3.02 -3.31
C ALA A 415 0.98 -3.58 -4.69
N PRO A 416 1.87 -3.73 -5.69
CA PRO A 416 1.53 -4.35 -6.98
C PRO A 416 1.07 -5.80 -6.87
N LEU A 417 1.70 -6.60 -5.99
CA LEU A 417 1.23 -7.97 -5.73
C LEU A 417 -0.20 -7.98 -5.19
N ALA A 418 -0.52 -7.06 -4.26
CA ALA A 418 -1.88 -6.91 -3.74
C ALA A 418 -2.86 -6.44 -4.81
N ALA A 419 -2.48 -5.47 -5.66
CA ALA A 419 -3.28 -5.02 -6.79
C ALA A 419 -3.60 -6.16 -7.77
N GLY A 420 -2.64 -7.05 -8.01
CA GLY A 420 -2.86 -8.28 -8.77
C GLY A 420 -3.88 -9.22 -8.12
N ILE A 421 -3.78 -9.47 -6.81
CA ILE A 421 -4.75 -10.32 -6.07
C ILE A 421 -6.16 -9.72 -6.12
N ILE A 422 -6.26 -8.41 -5.94
CA ILE A 422 -7.51 -7.65 -6.03
C ILE A 422 -8.11 -7.76 -7.45
N ALA A 423 -7.27 -7.79 -8.49
CA ALA A 423 -7.74 -8.03 -9.86
C ALA A 423 -8.32 -9.43 -10.04
N LEU A 424 -7.75 -10.46 -9.41
CA LEU A 424 -8.34 -11.81 -9.40
C LEU A 424 -9.71 -11.81 -8.70
N ALA A 425 -9.83 -11.09 -7.58
CA ALA A 425 -11.08 -10.96 -6.83
C ALA A 425 -12.17 -10.20 -7.60
N LEU A 426 -11.80 -9.14 -8.32
CA LEU A 426 -12.73 -8.41 -9.18
C LEU A 426 -13.22 -9.26 -10.35
N GLU A 427 -12.36 -10.06 -10.99
CA GLU A 427 -12.82 -11.01 -12.03
C GLU A 427 -13.87 -11.99 -11.47
N ALA A 428 -13.70 -12.42 -10.22
CA ALA A 428 -14.67 -13.26 -9.53
C ALA A 428 -15.99 -12.57 -9.24
N ASN A 429 -15.97 -11.26 -8.95
CA ASN A 429 -17.17 -10.46 -8.74
C ASN A 429 -16.94 -8.98 -9.09
N MET A 430 -17.31 -8.59 -10.31
CA MET A 430 -17.13 -7.22 -10.80
C MET A 430 -18.01 -6.18 -10.09
N ASN A 431 -19.01 -6.62 -9.31
CA ASN A 431 -19.92 -5.75 -8.57
C ASN A 431 -19.39 -5.35 -7.18
N LEU A 432 -18.21 -5.81 -6.79
CA LEU A 432 -17.59 -5.40 -5.52
C LEU A 432 -17.30 -3.90 -5.51
N THR A 433 -17.79 -3.21 -4.48
CA THR A 433 -17.42 -1.82 -4.22
C THR A 433 -16.00 -1.71 -3.65
N TRP A 434 -15.46 -0.49 -3.61
CA TRP A 434 -14.16 -0.22 -2.97
C TRP A 434 -14.13 -0.67 -1.49
N ARG A 435 -15.24 -0.51 -0.76
CA ARG A 435 -15.40 -0.99 0.63
C ARG A 435 -15.51 -2.50 0.71
N ASP A 436 -16.30 -3.12 -0.17
CA ASP A 436 -16.43 -4.58 -0.22
C ASP A 436 -15.04 -5.23 -0.37
N MET A 437 -14.17 -4.67 -1.21
CA MET A 437 -12.80 -5.18 -1.35
C MET A 437 -12.00 -5.10 -0.04
N GLN A 438 -12.10 -4.00 0.72
CA GLN A 438 -11.44 -3.90 2.02
C GLN A 438 -12.02 -4.92 3.03
N HIS A 439 -13.34 -5.12 3.06
CA HIS A 439 -13.97 -6.17 3.89
C HIS A 439 -13.46 -7.58 3.56
N LEU A 440 -13.31 -7.89 2.27
CA LEU A 440 -12.76 -9.18 1.82
C LEU A 440 -11.32 -9.35 2.33
N VAL A 441 -10.48 -8.33 2.18
CA VAL A 441 -9.09 -8.35 2.68
C VAL A 441 -9.03 -8.60 4.18
N VAL A 442 -9.83 -7.86 4.97
CA VAL A 442 -9.92 -8.03 6.43
C VAL A 442 -10.27 -9.48 6.83
N ARG A 443 -11.19 -10.12 6.09
CA ARG A 443 -11.74 -11.44 6.45
C ARG A 443 -10.91 -12.63 5.97
N THR A 444 -10.04 -12.42 5.00
CA THR A 444 -9.34 -13.51 4.29
C THR A 444 -7.84 -13.49 4.48
N SER A 445 -7.28 -12.36 4.93
CA SER A 445 -5.87 -12.24 5.28
C SER A 445 -5.51 -13.23 6.40
N GLN A 446 -4.31 -13.78 6.31
CA GLN A 446 -3.84 -14.85 7.18
C GLN A 446 -2.72 -14.33 8.08
N PRO A 447 -2.92 -14.24 9.41
CA PRO A 447 -1.84 -13.96 10.34
C PRO A 447 -0.87 -15.16 10.46
N GLY A 448 -1.31 -16.33 10.01
CA GLY A 448 -0.55 -17.57 10.08
C GLY A 448 0.83 -17.44 9.48
N ARG A 449 1.84 -17.78 10.28
CA ARG A 449 3.26 -17.88 9.88
C ARG A 449 3.97 -16.53 9.63
N LEU A 450 3.36 -15.43 10.02
CA LEU A 450 3.99 -14.12 10.15
C LEU A 450 4.48 -13.89 11.59
N SER A 451 5.72 -13.44 11.73
CA SER A 451 6.39 -13.20 13.01
C SER A 451 6.45 -11.71 13.31
N ALA A 452 5.60 -11.26 14.23
CA ALA A 452 5.65 -9.91 14.80
C ALA A 452 5.43 -9.97 16.31
N VAL A 453 6.06 -9.03 17.04
CA VAL A 453 5.97 -8.96 18.51
C VAL A 453 4.68 -8.27 18.99
N ASP A 454 3.99 -7.58 18.08
CA ASP A 454 2.84 -6.72 18.35
C ASP A 454 1.51 -7.37 17.96
N TRP A 455 1.49 -8.66 17.62
CA TRP A 455 0.24 -9.40 17.42
C TRP A 455 -0.65 -9.27 18.66
N ARG A 456 -1.78 -8.58 18.49
CA ARG A 456 -2.81 -8.45 19.49
C ARG A 456 -3.98 -9.33 19.10
N THR A 457 -4.38 -10.19 20.02
CA THR A 457 -5.61 -10.97 19.89
C THR A 457 -6.79 -10.07 20.25
N ASN A 458 -7.27 -9.27 19.30
CA ASN A 458 -8.71 -9.02 19.23
C ASN A 458 -9.38 -10.29 18.66
N GLY A 459 -10.70 -10.29 18.43
CA GLY A 459 -11.42 -11.48 17.90
C GLY A 459 -10.93 -12.02 16.55
N VAL A 460 -10.00 -11.33 15.87
CA VAL A 460 -9.53 -11.64 14.50
C VAL A 460 -8.00 -11.67 14.35
N GLY A 461 -7.22 -11.23 15.35
CA GLY A 461 -5.75 -11.27 15.34
C GLY A 461 -5.15 -10.20 14.43
N LEU A 462 -4.44 -9.22 15.01
CA LEU A 462 -4.01 -8.04 14.27
C LEU A 462 -2.66 -7.47 14.73
N SER A 463 -1.89 -6.86 13.81
CA SER A 463 -0.57 -6.27 14.04
C SER A 463 -0.46 -4.91 13.33
N HIS A 464 0.22 -3.93 13.94
CA HIS A 464 0.53 -2.65 13.27
C HIS A 464 1.53 -2.82 12.12
N SER A 465 2.34 -3.88 12.15
CA SER A 465 3.30 -4.19 11.08
C SER A 465 2.66 -4.93 9.91
N TYR A 466 1.58 -5.68 10.17
CA TYR A 466 1.00 -6.58 9.17
C TYR A 466 -0.49 -6.37 8.86
N GLY A 467 -1.16 -5.45 9.55
CA GLY A 467 -2.62 -5.35 9.53
C GLY A 467 -3.26 -6.67 9.96
N TYR A 468 -4.17 -7.17 9.11
CA TYR A 468 -4.86 -8.45 9.27
C TYR A 468 -4.05 -9.66 8.79
N GLY A 469 -2.82 -9.45 8.30
CA GLY A 469 -1.89 -10.51 7.91
C GLY A 469 -1.66 -10.61 6.40
N LEU A 470 -1.18 -11.77 5.96
CA LEU A 470 -0.77 -12.02 4.58
C LEU A 470 -2.00 -12.21 3.68
N LEU A 471 -2.04 -11.53 2.52
CA LEU A 471 -3.11 -11.76 1.54
C LEU A 471 -3.08 -13.19 1.00
N ASP A 472 -4.26 -13.81 0.94
CA ASP A 472 -4.47 -15.14 0.35
C ASP A 472 -5.38 -15.01 -0.87
N ALA A 473 -4.81 -15.14 -2.06
CA ALA A 473 -5.53 -14.97 -3.31
C ALA A 473 -6.67 -15.98 -3.49
N GLY A 474 -6.47 -17.22 -3.07
CA GLY A 474 -7.49 -18.26 -3.15
C GLY A 474 -8.68 -17.96 -2.25
N ALA A 475 -8.42 -17.50 -1.02
CA ALA A 475 -9.45 -17.16 -0.05
C ALA A 475 -10.23 -15.90 -0.44
N VAL A 476 -9.56 -14.83 -0.89
CA VAL A 476 -10.22 -13.60 -1.36
C VAL A 476 -11.16 -13.92 -2.53
N VAL A 477 -10.69 -14.67 -3.52
CA VAL A 477 -11.48 -15.06 -4.70
C VAL A 477 -12.68 -15.94 -4.32
N ALA A 478 -12.48 -16.91 -3.41
CA ALA A 478 -13.57 -17.78 -2.96
C ALA A 478 -14.66 -17.00 -2.22
N LEU A 479 -14.27 -16.04 -1.36
CA LEU A 479 -15.23 -15.21 -0.63
C LEU A 479 -15.94 -14.20 -1.55
N ALA A 480 -15.23 -13.64 -2.54
CA ALA A 480 -15.77 -12.69 -3.51
C ALA A 480 -16.97 -13.23 -4.31
N GLN A 481 -16.92 -14.51 -4.70
CA GLN A 481 -17.98 -15.17 -5.50
C GLN A 481 -19.36 -15.13 -4.83
N ASN A 482 -19.39 -15.22 -3.49
CA ASN A 482 -20.63 -15.27 -2.72
C ASN A 482 -20.80 -14.03 -1.82
N TRP A 483 -20.03 -12.97 -2.07
CA TRP A 483 -20.08 -11.76 -1.27
C TRP A 483 -21.37 -10.97 -1.52
N THR A 484 -22.00 -10.55 -0.43
CA THR A 484 -23.14 -9.62 -0.47
C THR A 484 -22.62 -8.24 -0.11
N SER A 485 -22.89 -7.25 -0.95
CA SER A 485 -22.38 -5.89 -0.73
C SER A 485 -22.85 -5.30 0.60
N VAL A 486 -21.96 -4.60 1.28
CA VAL A 486 -22.19 -4.04 2.63
C VAL A 486 -23.16 -2.86 2.68
N GLY A 487 -23.63 -2.37 1.52
CA GLY A 487 -24.57 -1.25 1.44
C GLY A 487 -23.91 0.12 1.63
N PRO A 488 -24.69 1.19 1.87
CA PRO A 488 -24.16 2.55 2.06
C PRO A 488 -23.21 2.68 3.25
N GLN A 489 -22.24 3.60 3.17
CA GLN A 489 -21.37 3.93 4.29
C GLN A 489 -22.02 4.98 5.18
N HIS A 490 -21.94 4.79 6.49
CA HIS A 490 -22.38 5.74 7.50
C HIS A 490 -21.15 6.46 8.10
N GLN A 491 -21.33 7.73 8.49
CA GLN A 491 -20.30 8.55 9.10
C GLN A 491 -20.85 9.24 10.35
N CYS A 492 -20.43 8.80 11.53
CA CYS A 492 -20.74 9.47 12.79
C CYS A 492 -19.56 10.33 13.24
N VAL A 493 -19.78 11.64 13.36
CA VAL A 493 -18.77 12.60 13.82
C VAL A 493 -19.09 13.05 15.24
N LEU A 494 -18.16 12.83 16.16
CA LEU A 494 -18.33 13.07 17.60
C LEU A 494 -17.26 14.04 18.10
N THR A 495 -17.67 15.20 18.60
CA THR A 495 -16.76 16.10 19.31
C THR A 495 -16.47 15.53 20.69
N MET A 496 -15.24 15.05 20.88
CA MET A 496 -14.82 14.39 22.11
C MET A 496 -14.42 15.40 23.15
N LEU A 497 -13.61 16.38 22.75
CA LEU A 497 -13.08 17.41 23.63
C LEU A 497 -13.78 18.75 23.44
N THR A 498 -14.22 19.37 24.55
CA THR A 498 -14.84 20.71 24.55
C THR A 498 -13.89 21.81 25.04
N GLU A 499 -12.86 21.44 25.81
CA GLU A 499 -11.90 22.37 26.40
C GLU A 499 -10.47 21.82 26.26
N PRO A 500 -9.46 22.66 25.98
CA PRO A 500 -8.08 22.21 25.83
C PRO A 500 -7.55 21.45 27.06
N ARG A 501 -6.67 20.47 26.82
CA ARG A 501 -6.03 19.67 27.87
C ARG A 501 -4.52 19.75 27.75
N ASP A 502 -3.87 20.01 28.88
CA ASP A 502 -2.42 19.87 28.97
C ASP A 502 -2.01 18.41 28.78
N ILE A 503 -1.00 18.18 27.95
CA ILE A 503 -0.48 16.84 27.67
C ILE A 503 0.41 16.37 28.82
N GLY A 504 1.22 17.27 29.39
CA GLY A 504 2.21 16.95 30.42
C GLY A 504 3.11 15.76 30.03
N ASN A 505 3.33 14.84 30.95
CA ASN A 505 4.04 13.59 30.66
C ASN A 505 3.13 12.53 30.02
N LYS A 506 1.86 12.50 30.42
CA LYS A 506 0.84 11.59 29.91
C LYS A 506 -0.53 12.21 30.11
N LEU A 507 -1.32 12.27 29.03
CA LEU A 507 -2.73 12.62 29.03
C LEU A 507 -3.54 11.36 28.73
N VAL A 508 -4.56 11.11 29.57
CA VAL A 508 -5.58 10.08 29.32
C VAL A 508 -6.93 10.80 29.31
N PHE A 509 -7.66 10.65 28.21
CA PHE A 509 -8.98 11.22 28.03
C PHE A 509 -9.96 10.13 27.60
N SER A 510 -11.03 9.94 28.38
CA SER A 510 -12.07 8.94 28.10
C SER A 510 -13.44 9.60 27.99
N LYS A 511 -14.26 9.14 27.05
CA LYS A 511 -15.65 9.59 26.89
C LYS A 511 -16.50 8.47 26.31
N SER A 512 -17.66 8.24 26.93
CA SER A 512 -18.67 7.34 26.39
C SER A 512 -19.41 7.99 25.23
N VAL A 513 -19.63 7.23 24.16
CA VAL A 513 -20.34 7.65 22.95
C VAL A 513 -21.47 6.68 22.62
N ASP A 514 -22.50 7.17 21.98
CA ASP A 514 -23.66 6.40 21.49
C ASP A 514 -23.54 6.06 19.99
N ALA A 515 -22.42 6.39 19.36
CA ALA A 515 -22.18 6.19 17.94
C ALA A 515 -23.27 6.79 17.01
N CYS A 516 -23.86 7.92 17.41
CA CYS A 516 -24.96 8.59 16.69
C CYS A 516 -26.27 7.80 16.69
N TRP A 517 -26.49 6.97 17.72
CA TRP A 517 -27.72 6.20 17.88
C TRP A 517 -28.98 7.07 17.74
N GLY A 518 -29.98 6.52 17.04
CA GLY A 518 -31.25 7.20 16.76
C GLY A 518 -31.17 8.24 15.63
N ARG A 519 -30.03 8.38 14.94
CA ARG A 519 -29.85 9.27 13.78
C ARG A 519 -29.44 8.49 12.53
N PRO A 520 -29.64 9.03 11.30
CA PRO A 520 -29.20 8.39 10.06
C PRO A 520 -27.70 8.06 10.02
N GLU A 521 -26.89 8.81 10.77
CA GLU A 521 -25.44 8.62 10.88
C GLU A 521 -25.03 7.46 11.79
N TYR A 522 -25.98 6.75 12.41
CA TYR A 522 -25.69 5.67 13.36
C TYR A 522 -24.80 4.58 12.74
N VAL A 523 -23.70 4.27 13.43
CA VAL A 523 -22.77 3.20 13.05
C VAL A 523 -22.91 2.06 14.06
N SER A 524 -23.41 0.91 13.59
CA SER A 524 -23.58 -0.30 14.42
C SER A 524 -22.41 -1.27 14.32
N SER A 525 -21.60 -1.19 13.27
CA SER A 525 -20.43 -2.04 13.05
C SER A 525 -19.38 -1.23 12.31
N LEU A 526 -18.19 -1.14 12.89
CA LEU A 526 -17.10 -0.31 12.40
C LEU A 526 -16.45 -0.82 11.12
N GLU A 527 -15.94 0.14 10.34
CA GLU A 527 -14.94 -0.07 9.28
C GLU A 527 -13.67 0.69 9.69
N HIS A 528 -13.61 1.99 9.37
CA HIS A 528 -12.51 2.87 9.74
C HIS A 528 -12.87 3.72 10.95
N VAL A 529 -11.87 4.03 11.78
CA VAL A 529 -11.99 5.01 12.86
C VAL A 529 -10.92 6.06 12.68
N GLN A 530 -11.28 7.34 12.78
CA GLN A 530 -10.30 8.43 12.79
C GLN A 530 -10.37 9.21 14.09
N ALA A 531 -9.21 9.39 14.73
CA ALA A 531 -9.02 10.39 15.77
C ALA A 531 -8.41 11.64 15.13
N ARG A 532 -9.26 12.65 14.89
CA ARG A 532 -8.84 13.91 14.30
C ARG A 532 -8.40 14.87 15.39
N LEU A 533 -7.09 15.10 15.46
CA LEU A 533 -6.44 15.79 16.56
C LEU A 533 -5.84 17.12 16.11
N THR A 534 -6.06 18.16 16.91
CA THR A 534 -5.26 19.38 16.88
C THR A 534 -4.53 19.47 18.21
N LEU A 535 -3.20 19.45 18.17
CA LEU A 535 -2.36 19.52 19.36
C LEU A 535 -1.06 20.27 19.06
N SER A 536 -0.58 21.03 20.04
CA SER A 536 0.76 21.61 20.05
C SER A 536 1.69 20.77 20.90
N HIS A 537 2.96 20.67 20.51
CA HIS A 537 4.01 20.09 21.33
C HIS A 537 5.34 20.69 20.91
N ASN A 538 6.25 20.93 21.86
CA ASN A 538 7.57 21.51 21.54
C ASN A 538 8.48 20.56 20.75
N GLN A 539 8.19 19.26 20.76
CA GLN A 539 8.91 18.25 19.99
C GLN A 539 7.99 17.08 19.61
N ARG A 540 7.47 17.08 18.39
CA ARG A 540 6.42 16.16 17.91
C ARG A 540 6.82 14.69 17.99
N GLY A 541 8.06 14.35 17.65
CA GLY A 541 8.58 12.97 17.64
C GLY A 541 8.65 12.27 18.99
N LYS A 542 8.51 13.01 20.09
CA LYS A 542 8.41 12.42 21.44
C LYS A 542 7.02 11.92 21.78
N LEU A 543 6.01 12.16 20.94
CA LEU A 543 4.66 11.74 21.24
C LEU A 543 4.44 10.28 20.84
N ALA A 544 3.83 9.50 21.74
CA ALA A 544 3.14 8.27 21.39
C ALA A 544 1.65 8.47 21.60
N ILE A 545 0.83 8.14 20.61
CA ILE A 545 -0.63 8.34 20.65
C ILE A 545 -1.31 7.01 20.49
N HIS A 546 -2.28 6.72 21.36
CA HIS A 546 -3.06 5.49 21.31
C HIS A 546 -4.55 5.78 21.46
N LEU A 547 -5.37 5.01 20.75
CA LEU A 547 -6.82 5.01 20.87
C LEU A 547 -7.29 3.62 21.29
N ILE A 548 -8.14 3.55 22.30
CA ILE A 548 -8.72 2.32 22.83
C ILE A 548 -10.22 2.34 22.56
N SER A 549 -10.71 1.30 21.86
CA SER A 549 -12.13 1.10 21.59
C SER A 549 -12.90 0.61 22.81
N PRO A 550 -14.24 0.66 22.81
CA PRO A 550 -15.07 0.14 23.91
C PRO A 550 -14.86 -1.36 24.20
N LEU A 551 -14.43 -2.14 23.20
CA LEU A 551 -14.10 -3.56 23.36
C LEU A 551 -12.65 -3.80 23.83
N GLY A 552 -11.90 -2.73 24.10
CA GLY A 552 -10.53 -2.78 24.61
C GLY A 552 -9.44 -2.91 23.55
N THR A 553 -9.80 -2.82 22.26
CA THR A 553 -8.80 -2.85 21.17
C THR A 553 -7.99 -1.58 21.20
N ARG A 554 -6.67 -1.72 21.42
CA ARG A 554 -5.72 -0.59 21.54
C ARG A 554 -4.94 -0.39 20.24
N SER A 555 -5.27 0.67 19.53
CA SER A 555 -4.58 1.13 18.32
C SER A 555 -3.52 2.18 18.65
N THR A 556 -2.25 1.87 18.40
CA THR A 556 -1.19 2.89 18.29
C THR A 556 -1.42 3.74 17.04
N LEU A 557 -1.83 4.98 17.25
CA LEU A 557 -2.05 5.98 16.21
C LEU A 557 -0.75 6.68 15.79
N LEU A 558 0.20 6.82 16.72
CA LEU A 558 1.51 7.40 16.46
C LEU A 558 2.54 6.67 17.32
N PHE A 559 3.57 6.12 16.68
CA PHE A 559 4.78 5.67 17.35
C PHE A 559 5.73 6.86 17.57
N PRO A 560 6.57 6.85 18.63
CA PRO A 560 7.65 7.82 18.75
C PRO A 560 8.55 7.82 17.52
N ARG A 561 8.91 9.01 17.05
CA ARG A 561 9.77 9.23 15.89
C ARG A 561 10.99 10.04 16.29
N PRO A 562 12.13 9.40 16.60
CA PRO A 562 13.30 10.09 17.17
C PRO A 562 13.88 11.20 16.29
N ASN A 563 13.66 11.14 14.97
CA ASN A 563 14.14 12.13 14.01
C ASN A 563 13.21 13.35 13.88
N ASP A 564 11.97 13.27 14.41
CA ASP A 564 10.99 14.35 14.34
C ASP A 564 11.16 15.36 15.49
N PHE A 565 11.96 16.39 15.23
CA PHE A 565 12.18 17.51 16.16
C PHE A 565 11.20 18.67 15.99
N SER A 566 10.14 18.51 15.17
CA SER A 566 9.23 19.61 14.84
C SER A 566 8.47 20.13 16.06
N SER A 567 8.28 21.45 16.14
CA SER A 567 7.44 22.12 17.14
C SER A 567 6.05 22.50 16.61
N GLU A 568 5.72 22.07 15.38
CA GLU A 568 4.45 22.44 14.73
C GLU A 568 3.25 21.64 15.25
N GLY A 569 3.50 20.53 15.95
CA GLY A 569 2.46 19.64 16.46
C GLY A 569 1.65 18.98 15.33
N PHE A 570 0.37 18.75 15.59
CA PHE A 570 -0.59 18.25 14.61
C PHE A 570 -1.72 19.25 14.47
N ASN A 571 -2.08 19.61 13.23
CA ASN A 571 -3.17 20.53 12.95
C ASN A 571 -4.30 19.79 12.24
N ASP A 572 -5.36 19.47 12.98
CA ASP A 572 -6.55 18.81 12.46
C ASP A 572 -6.24 17.50 11.69
N TRP A 573 -5.20 16.79 12.14
CA TRP A 573 -4.65 15.57 11.53
C TRP A 573 -5.51 14.37 11.90
N ALA A 574 -5.96 13.61 10.90
CA ALA A 574 -6.89 12.51 11.07
C ALA A 574 -6.16 11.18 11.15
N PHE A 575 -5.58 10.84 12.31
CA PHE A 575 -5.00 9.52 12.53
C PHE A 575 -6.06 8.43 12.34
N MET A 576 -5.79 7.44 11.50
CA MET A 576 -6.74 6.40 11.14
C MET A 576 -6.37 5.05 11.74
N THR A 577 -7.38 4.28 12.15
CA THR A 577 -7.20 2.88 12.50
C THR A 577 -8.24 1.99 11.84
N THR A 578 -7.77 0.85 11.34
CA THR A 578 -8.60 -0.26 10.84
C THR A 578 -8.81 -1.33 11.90
N HIS A 579 -8.14 -1.25 13.06
CA HIS A 579 -7.98 -2.38 13.99
C HIS A 579 -9.27 -2.80 14.71
N SER A 580 -10.25 -1.90 14.75
CA SER A 580 -11.56 -2.11 15.34
C SER A 580 -12.62 -2.44 14.30
N TRP A 581 -12.24 -2.89 13.10
CA TRP A 581 -13.19 -3.33 12.08
C TRP A 581 -14.15 -4.39 12.64
N ASP A 582 -15.43 -4.27 12.29
CA ASP A 582 -16.56 -5.07 12.77
C ASP A 582 -16.90 -4.93 14.28
N GLU A 583 -16.21 -4.08 15.04
CA GLU A 583 -16.58 -3.82 16.44
C GLU A 583 -17.84 -2.92 16.54
N ASP A 584 -18.65 -3.12 17.59
CA ASP A 584 -19.69 -2.16 17.99
C ASP A 584 -19.01 -0.95 18.65
N PRO A 585 -19.15 0.27 18.08
CA PRO A 585 -18.45 1.44 18.58
C PRO A 585 -19.11 2.10 19.80
N GLN A 586 -20.25 1.60 20.29
CA GLN A 586 -20.92 2.18 21.44
C GLN A 586 -20.16 1.89 22.75
N GLY A 587 -20.06 2.90 23.60
CA GLY A 587 -19.39 2.80 24.90
C GLY A 587 -18.20 3.74 25.03
N GLU A 588 -17.29 3.42 25.93
CA GLU A 588 -16.17 4.30 26.30
C GLU A 588 -15.00 4.19 25.32
N TRP A 589 -14.66 5.31 24.70
CA TRP A 589 -13.41 5.46 23.95
C TRP A 589 -12.38 6.18 24.79
N THR A 590 -11.14 5.71 24.76
CA THR A 590 -10.02 6.33 25.49
C THR A 590 -8.89 6.73 24.56
N LEU A 591 -8.48 7.99 24.62
CA LEU A 591 -7.28 8.54 23.96
C LEU A 591 -6.16 8.65 24.99
N GLU A 592 -5.01 8.07 24.69
CA GLU A 592 -3.77 8.24 25.46
C GLU A 592 -2.74 9.01 24.61
N ILE A 593 -2.18 10.08 25.16
CA ILE A 593 -1.04 10.80 24.58
C ILE A 593 0.08 10.76 25.61
N GLU A 594 1.22 10.16 25.24
CA GLU A 594 2.38 10.01 26.10
C GLU A 594 3.55 10.80 25.52
N ASN A 595 4.23 11.57 26.37
CA ASN A 595 5.51 12.19 26.02
C ASN A 595 6.65 11.25 26.43
N VAL A 596 7.19 10.52 25.46
CA VAL A 596 8.27 9.58 25.68
C VAL A 596 9.58 10.32 25.94
N ALA A 597 10.36 9.82 26.91
CA ALA A 597 11.60 10.46 27.35
C ALA A 597 11.44 11.93 27.80
N ALA A 598 10.34 12.23 28.52
CA ALA A 598 10.08 13.54 29.09
C ALA A 598 11.26 14.02 29.95
N ASN A 599 11.74 15.24 29.69
CA ASN A 599 12.89 15.84 30.40
C ASN A 599 12.49 16.98 31.36
N GLY A 600 11.20 17.09 31.69
CA GLY A 600 10.64 18.11 32.57
C GLY A 600 10.54 19.52 31.97
N ARG A 601 10.94 19.71 30.71
CA ARG A 601 10.80 20.98 29.96
C ARG A 601 9.86 20.89 28.77
N ASP A 602 9.44 19.68 28.41
CA ASP A 602 8.50 19.46 27.33
C ASP A 602 7.11 19.96 27.74
N TYR A 603 6.37 20.49 26.77
CA TYR A 603 5.04 21.02 26.97
C TYR A 603 4.22 20.85 25.70
N GLY A 604 2.92 20.66 25.87
CA GLY A 604 1.99 20.56 24.77
C GLY A 604 0.55 20.56 25.22
N VAL A 605 -0.34 20.93 24.31
CA VAL A 605 -1.77 21.07 24.61
C VAL A 605 -2.55 20.38 23.50
N LEU A 606 -3.44 19.46 23.88
CA LEU A 606 -4.48 18.95 23.00
C LEU A 606 -5.63 19.96 22.99
N SER A 607 -5.85 20.62 21.86
CA SER A 607 -6.90 21.64 21.72
C SER A 607 -8.17 21.10 21.08
N GLN A 608 -8.07 20.09 20.21
CA GLN A 608 -9.21 19.48 19.54
C GLN A 608 -9.05 17.97 19.46
N PHE A 609 -10.13 17.24 19.74
CA PHE A 609 -10.28 15.83 19.42
C PHE A 609 -11.70 15.59 18.91
N ASN A 610 -11.81 15.24 17.63
CA ASN A 610 -13.02 14.68 17.05
C ASN A 610 -12.80 13.19 16.76
N LEU A 611 -13.71 12.35 17.22
CA LEU A 611 -13.76 10.93 16.87
C LEU A 611 -14.71 10.77 15.70
N ILE A 612 -14.23 10.20 14.59
CA ILE A 612 -15.02 9.94 13.39
C ILE A 612 -15.11 8.43 13.23
N LEU A 613 -16.33 7.92 13.25
CA LEU A 613 -16.64 6.50 13.10
C LEU A 613 -17.23 6.30 11.71
N TRP A 614 -16.61 5.42 10.94
CA TRP A 614 -17.09 4.97 9.64
C TRP A 614 -17.56 3.53 9.75
N GLY A 615 -18.64 3.18 9.05
CA GLY A 615 -19.07 1.79 9.02
C GLY A 615 -20.45 1.58 8.43
N ILE A 616 -21.08 0.48 8.85
CA ILE A 616 -22.44 0.12 8.45
C ILE A 616 -23.43 0.42 9.58
N GLY A 617 -24.63 0.83 9.17
CA GLY A 617 -25.76 1.13 10.03
C GLY A 617 -27.06 0.53 9.48
N PRO A 618 -28.12 0.51 10.28
CA PRO A 618 -29.44 0.07 9.82
C PRO A 618 -29.98 1.04 8.76
N SER A 619 -30.55 0.48 7.68
CA SER A 619 -31.09 1.25 6.55
C SER A 619 -32.33 2.08 6.91
N VAL A 620 -32.99 1.76 8.02
CA VAL A 620 -34.18 2.45 8.54
C VAL A 620 -33.96 2.79 10.01
N VAL A 621 -33.93 4.09 10.32
CA VAL A 621 -33.87 4.58 11.70
C VAL A 621 -35.29 4.70 12.21
N ASN A 622 -35.77 3.65 12.87
CA ASN A 622 -36.98 3.72 13.66
C ASN A 622 -36.65 3.38 15.12
N PRO A 623 -36.36 4.37 15.97
CA PRO A 623 -36.03 4.16 17.38
C PRO A 623 -37.14 3.46 18.18
N SER A 624 -38.37 3.47 17.65
CA SER A 624 -39.54 2.80 18.23
C SER A 624 -39.76 1.36 17.74
N SER A 625 -38.99 0.91 16.74
CA SER A 625 -38.99 -0.48 16.25
C SER A 625 -38.41 -1.42 17.30
N SER A 626 -39.03 -2.59 17.49
CA SER A 626 -38.46 -3.67 18.31
C SER A 626 -37.14 -4.21 17.78
N ASP A 627 -36.85 -3.97 16.50
CA ASP A 627 -35.67 -4.49 15.78
C ASP A 627 -34.49 -3.50 15.82
N PHE A 628 -34.67 -2.31 16.42
CA PHE A 628 -33.58 -1.36 16.60
C PHE A 628 -32.77 -1.73 17.85
N PRO A 629 -31.45 -2.01 17.74
CA PRO A 629 -30.63 -2.35 18.90
C PRO A 629 -30.71 -1.22 19.93
N ARG A 630 -31.25 -1.51 21.12
CA ARG A 630 -31.22 -0.55 22.22
C ARG A 630 -29.83 -0.57 22.87
N PRO A 631 -29.27 0.59 23.26
CA PRO A 631 -28.03 0.62 24.01
C PRO A 631 -28.15 -0.27 25.25
N SER A 632 -27.12 -1.07 25.54
CA SER A 632 -27.10 -1.89 26.75
C SER A 632 -27.30 -0.99 27.99
N ASN A 633 -28.18 -1.45 28.89
CA ASN A 633 -29.03 -0.61 29.74
C ASN A 633 -28.34 0.05 30.95
N ASN A 634 -27.09 0.53 30.82
CA ASN A 634 -26.32 1.05 31.96
C ASN A 634 -25.75 2.48 31.80
N SER A 635 -25.94 3.18 30.68
CA SER A 635 -25.31 4.51 30.47
C SER A 635 -26.29 5.68 30.29
N CYS A 636 -27.57 5.44 29.99
CA CYS A 636 -28.55 6.51 29.83
C CYS A 636 -29.48 6.66 31.05
N LYS A 637 -29.40 7.79 31.77
CA LYS A 637 -30.24 8.06 32.95
C LYS A 637 -31.59 8.71 32.62
N THR A 638 -31.70 9.40 31.47
CA THR A 638 -32.90 10.17 31.11
C THR A 638 -33.14 10.12 29.61
N PHE A 639 -34.39 9.87 29.23
CA PHE A 639 -34.86 9.88 27.85
C PHE A 639 -35.89 11.00 27.66
N ASP A 640 -35.94 11.60 26.47
CA ASP A 640 -37.03 12.51 26.12
C ASP A 640 -38.31 11.80 25.64
N ALA A 641 -39.32 12.60 25.29
CA ALA A 641 -40.59 12.13 24.76
C ALA A 641 -40.48 11.36 23.43
N GLN A 642 -39.31 11.39 22.78
CA GLN A 642 -38.98 10.67 21.55
C GLN A 642 -38.03 9.48 21.81
N GLN A 643 -37.75 9.15 23.08
CA GLN A 643 -36.83 8.09 23.50
C GLN A 643 -35.36 8.33 23.12
N ILE A 644 -34.96 9.59 22.99
CA ILE A 644 -33.56 10.00 22.78
C ILE A 644 -32.90 10.19 24.15
N CYS A 645 -31.67 9.68 24.31
CA CYS A 645 -30.92 9.84 25.57
C CYS A 645 -30.45 11.29 25.76
N ILE A 646 -30.75 11.91 26.91
CA ILE A 646 -30.33 13.27 27.27
C ILE A 646 -29.55 13.25 28.59
N GLY A 647 -28.29 13.71 28.53
CA GLY A 647 -27.44 14.00 29.69
C GLY A 647 -27.51 15.48 30.09
N GLU A 648 -27.62 15.75 31.40
CA GLU A 648 -27.99 17.05 31.99
C GLU A 648 -27.09 18.25 31.61
N LEU A 649 -27.75 19.36 31.23
CA LEU A 649 -27.26 20.73 31.40
C LEU A 649 -27.38 21.11 32.88
N ILE A 650 -26.26 21.37 33.57
CA ILE A 650 -26.26 21.97 34.90
C ILE A 650 -26.64 23.47 34.75
N PRO A 651 -27.71 23.98 35.38
CA PRO A 651 -27.94 25.41 35.46
C PRO A 651 -27.11 26.05 36.60
N PRO A 652 -26.65 27.31 36.44
CA PRO A 652 -25.85 27.98 37.45
C PRO A 652 -26.71 28.35 38.66
N THR A 653 -26.33 27.87 39.84
CA THR A 653 -26.87 28.36 41.11
C THR A 653 -25.99 29.49 41.63
N HIS A 654 -26.34 30.73 41.29
CA HIS A 654 -25.91 31.89 42.07
C HIS A 654 -26.78 32.00 43.33
N LYS A 655 -26.13 31.97 44.50
CA LYS A 655 -26.61 32.56 45.76
C LYS A 655 -25.45 33.31 46.42
N LEU A 656 -25.33 34.60 46.13
CA LEU A 656 -25.54 35.71 47.08
C LEU A 656 -25.46 37.03 46.31
#